data_AF-A0A9P3HDN6-F1
#
_entry.id   AF-A0A9P3HDN6-F1
#
_cell.length_a   1.000
_cell.length_b   1.000
_cell.length_c   1.000
_cell.angle_alpha   90.00
_cell.angle_beta   90.00
_cell.angle_gamma   90.00
#
_symmetry.space_group_name_H-M   'P 1'
#
loop_
_entity.id
_entity.type
_entity.pdbx_description
1 polymer ?
#
loop_
_entity_poly.entity_id
_entity_poly.type
_entity_poly.pdbx_seq_one_letter_code
_entity_poly.pdbx_strand_id
1 'polypeptide(L)'
;MLIAIKRPFSFNRSALRGATSRLFSNKPQQANHAPSQKPQGNKSPQPTAFVPSFRRTPVPFERTRKSSEPTQQFYTGPMSAMSLNGLSLNNSTAGRSMQIQLTEQEERICEILDNVAKSYVQKGGKKVELRIAGGWVRDKLLGLSCHDLDIGVDTMMGYDFATLVNEFRSSQGHQKRAIAKIATNPDRSKHLETATMVVEGMPLDFVNLRSEVYDDVSRIPTEIQFGTPEEDAYRRDITINALFYNIHTRQVEDYTGKGLEDLQSGLVRTPLAAFNTFSQDPLRVMRCVRFASRFNFRIADDAKEAILDPRIKEVLKTKISKERIGAELDKMIDDGAGRSIAIRLLHDLSLYDVVFPPPVVENIPKGTSDVTGSIGETDEAFKLVWIMEWLLKINPSLETEESLKDRVFQAEVDQGQESLLAQSRGAPFATHLNPLIITMSSPLIPQITPKEDEFPEKQCARSLVLSGMVYPYRTMDAIVNKKHMSGATWSLRYGLKCKNLDIEIVTKLMQSMETVRRAVDSVTQSTEQLDELGMQKERADMGMAIRDVGFVAIIGKKWPCAFLLGLGAELLPKFESLRQGVLDDESKSTMAKYNNFLSKAATYHIDHCFSWKHIVDGNELMKLLSVKPGQKTTEYLRHVMYWQLQHLGSSKEECEAWILENRQLFT
;
A
#
# COMPACT_ATOMS: atom_id res chain seq x y z
N MET A 1 13.00 61.66 9.56
CA MET A 1 14.01 61.32 8.54
C MET A 1 14.00 59.80 8.38
N LEU A 2 13.19 59.21 7.49
CA LEU A 2 13.41 59.00 6.03
C LEU A 2 14.67 58.13 5.82
N ILE A 3 14.68 56.95 5.16
CA ILE A 3 14.06 56.47 3.90
C ILE A 3 14.08 54.91 3.95
N ALA A 4 12.98 54.11 3.90
CA ALA A 4 12.14 53.61 2.78
C ALA A 4 12.90 52.84 1.65
N ILE A 5 12.54 51.60 1.26
CA ILE A 5 11.66 51.22 0.12
C ILE A 5 11.62 49.67 0.14
N LYS A 6 10.52 48.92 0.41
CA LYS A 6 9.30 48.56 -0.36
C LYS A 6 9.48 47.82 -1.72
N ARG A 7 8.83 46.65 -1.80
CA ARG A 7 8.49 45.70 -2.92
C ARG A 7 7.97 46.40 -4.21
N PRO A 8 7.53 45.74 -5.32
CA PRO A 8 7.48 44.31 -5.74
C PRO A 8 7.90 44.05 -7.23
N PHE A 9 7.94 42.79 -7.68
CA PHE A 9 8.01 42.45 -9.10
C PHE A 9 6.64 42.46 -9.78
N SER A 10 6.63 43.06 -10.96
CA SER A 10 5.50 43.46 -11.79
C SER A 10 5.08 42.36 -12.78
N PHE A 11 3.77 42.21 -12.94
CA PHE A 11 3.16 41.69 -14.16
C PHE A 11 2.78 42.89 -15.03
N ASN A 12 3.17 42.93 -16.30
CA ASN A 12 2.41 43.72 -17.26
C ASN A 12 2.39 43.12 -18.66
N ARG A 13 1.18 43.17 -19.23
CA ARG A 13 0.78 42.73 -20.58
C ARG A 13 0.92 43.89 -21.57
N SER A 14 1.13 43.53 -22.84
CA SER A 14 0.58 44.22 -24.03
C SER A 14 0.04 43.11 -24.95
N ALA A 15 -1.27 42.93 -25.17
CA ALA A 15 -2.19 43.72 -26.03
C ALA A 15 -1.77 43.68 -27.51
N LEU A 16 -2.59 43.32 -28.53
CA LEU A 16 -4.02 43.61 -28.71
C LEU A 16 -4.58 42.95 -30.01
N ARG A 17 -5.92 42.76 -30.02
CA ARG A 17 -6.91 42.64 -31.14
C ARG A 17 -7.34 41.22 -31.56
N GLY A 18 -8.64 40.88 -31.56
CA GLY A 18 -9.81 41.70 -31.21
C GLY A 18 -11.15 40.97 -31.37
N ALA A 19 -12.16 41.58 -30.72
CA ALA A 19 -13.60 41.59 -31.01
C ALA A 19 -14.36 40.24 -30.95
N THR A 20 -15.52 40.08 -30.32
CA THR A 20 -16.50 40.95 -29.60
C THR A 20 -17.48 39.94 -28.98
N SER A 21 -17.73 39.92 -27.65
CA SER A 21 -18.84 40.62 -26.97
C SER A 21 -20.22 40.00 -27.37
N ARG A 22 -21.16 39.58 -26.52
CA ARG A 22 -21.72 40.14 -25.26
C ARG A 22 -22.69 39.09 -24.66
N LEU A 23 -22.64 38.81 -23.34
CA LEU A 23 -23.50 39.35 -22.24
C LEU A 23 -24.88 38.66 -22.12
N PHE A 24 -25.53 38.52 -20.96
CA PHE A 24 -25.25 38.91 -19.58
C PHE A 24 -26.06 38.00 -18.63
N SER A 25 -25.56 37.95 -17.40
CA SER A 25 -26.12 37.46 -16.15
C SER A 25 -27.43 38.15 -15.72
N ASN A 26 -28.18 37.56 -14.79
CA ASN A 26 -28.22 38.00 -13.38
C ASN A 26 -29.20 37.22 -12.51
N LYS A 27 -28.96 37.35 -11.20
CA LYS A 27 -29.43 36.63 -10.02
C LYS A 27 -30.75 37.26 -9.44
N PRO A 28 -31.27 36.86 -8.25
CA PRO A 28 -32.67 36.51 -7.98
C PRO A 28 -33.47 37.56 -7.16
N GLN A 29 -34.80 37.36 -6.98
CA GLN A 29 -35.56 37.74 -5.76
C GLN A 29 -37.03 37.24 -5.72
N GLN A 30 -37.39 36.65 -4.56
CA GLN A 30 -38.62 36.68 -3.73
C GLN A 30 -40.08 36.69 -4.26
N ALA A 31 -40.84 35.73 -3.67
CA ALA A 31 -42.12 35.85 -2.94
C ALA A 31 -43.52 35.69 -3.61
N ASN A 32 -44.28 34.77 -2.99
CA ASN A 32 -45.74 34.68 -2.71
C ASN A 32 -46.78 34.50 -3.85
N HIS A 33 -47.39 33.31 -3.90
CA HIS A 33 -48.80 33.07 -3.48
C HIS A 33 -49.22 31.60 -3.75
N ALA A 34 -49.88 30.98 -2.76
CA ALA A 34 -50.62 29.71 -2.85
C ALA A 34 -52.06 29.94 -3.41
N PRO A 35 -53.01 28.97 -3.45
CA PRO A 35 -52.99 27.50 -3.35
C PRO A 35 -53.65 26.84 -4.60
N SER A 36 -53.71 25.52 -4.83
CA SER A 36 -54.71 24.60 -4.25
C SER A 36 -54.89 23.32 -5.11
N GLN A 37 -55.18 22.21 -4.40
CA GLN A 37 -56.00 21.04 -4.77
C GLN A 37 -55.48 19.90 -5.71
N LYS A 38 -55.40 18.71 -5.06
CA LYS A 38 -55.53 17.29 -5.51
C LYS A 38 -56.67 17.06 -6.54
N PRO A 39 -56.87 15.87 -7.20
CA PRO A 39 -56.54 14.51 -6.72
C PRO A 39 -56.16 13.39 -7.73
N GLN A 40 -55.71 12.28 -7.13
CA GLN A 40 -55.88 10.84 -7.45
C GLN A 40 -56.42 10.36 -8.81
N GLY A 41 -55.81 9.27 -9.32
CA GLY A 41 -56.45 8.38 -10.29
C GLY A 41 -55.64 7.11 -10.60
N ASN A 42 -55.93 6.02 -9.88
CA ASN A 42 -55.54 4.64 -10.18
C ASN A 42 -55.94 4.20 -11.60
N LYS A 43 -55.18 3.28 -12.22
CA LYS A 43 -55.67 2.02 -12.84
C LYS A 43 -54.58 1.25 -13.61
N SER A 44 -54.34 0.01 -13.20
CA SER A 44 -53.87 -1.10 -14.05
C SER A 44 -55.00 -1.48 -15.05
N PRO A 45 -54.72 -2.13 -16.20
CA PRO A 45 -54.58 -3.60 -16.23
C PRO A 45 -53.64 -4.19 -17.32
N GLN A 46 -53.25 -5.47 -17.15
CA GLN A 46 -52.73 -6.41 -18.17
C GLN A 46 -53.91 -7.05 -18.98
N PRO A 47 -53.73 -8.05 -19.88
CA PRO A 47 -52.66 -8.44 -20.83
C PRO A 47 -53.20 -8.74 -22.26
N THR A 48 -52.33 -8.98 -23.26
CA THR A 48 -52.58 -9.99 -24.34
C THR A 48 -51.28 -10.39 -25.05
N ALA A 49 -51.20 -11.68 -25.36
CA ALA A 49 -50.09 -12.38 -26.02
C ALA A 49 -50.24 -12.36 -27.55
N PHE A 50 -49.13 -12.46 -28.30
CA PHE A 50 -49.05 -13.19 -29.56
C PHE A 50 -47.60 -13.60 -29.87
N VAL A 51 -47.44 -14.88 -30.24
CA VAL A 51 -46.20 -15.57 -30.64
C VAL A 51 -46.15 -15.58 -32.18
N PRO A 52 -44.95 -15.62 -32.81
CA PRO A 52 -44.66 -16.83 -33.57
C PRO A 52 -43.22 -17.34 -33.40
N SER A 53 -43.13 -18.66 -33.35
CA SER A 53 -41.94 -19.50 -33.28
C SER A 53 -41.33 -19.75 -34.66
N PHE A 54 -39.99 -19.80 -34.76
CA PHE A 54 -39.31 -20.77 -35.62
C PHE A 54 -38.01 -21.25 -34.94
N ARG A 55 -37.91 -22.58 -34.80
CA ARG A 55 -36.76 -23.34 -34.25
C ARG A 55 -35.55 -23.26 -35.19
N ARG A 56 -34.33 -23.30 -34.62
CA ARG A 56 -33.31 -24.34 -34.90
C ARG A 56 -32.13 -24.29 -33.91
N THR A 57 -31.95 -25.43 -33.22
CA THR A 57 -30.70 -26.09 -32.77
C THR A 57 -29.73 -25.39 -31.80
N PRO A 58 -29.51 -25.95 -30.59
CA PRO A 58 -28.33 -25.66 -29.78
C PRO A 58 -27.13 -26.50 -30.25
N VAL A 59 -25.98 -25.85 -30.46
CA VAL A 59 -24.69 -26.50 -30.64
C VAL A 59 -24.13 -26.85 -29.26
N PRO A 60 -23.74 -28.12 -28.97
CA PRO A 60 -23.27 -28.53 -27.66
C PRO A 60 -21.81 -28.11 -27.45
N PHE A 61 -21.53 -27.39 -26.37
CA PHE A 61 -20.16 -27.17 -25.91
C PHE A 61 -19.76 -28.39 -25.08
N GLU A 62 -18.96 -29.29 -25.67
CA GLU A 62 -18.38 -30.45 -25.01
C GLU A 62 -17.46 -30.02 -23.86
N ARG A 63 -17.94 -30.19 -22.62
CA ARG A 63 -17.08 -30.40 -21.46
C ARG A 63 -16.58 -31.83 -21.52
N THR A 64 -15.36 -32.04 -21.99
CA THR A 64 -14.63 -33.29 -21.74
C THR A 64 -14.33 -33.39 -20.24
N ARG A 65 -15.25 -34.03 -19.50
CA ARG A 65 -14.98 -34.61 -18.17
C ARG A 65 -14.06 -35.82 -18.39
N LYS A 66 -12.77 -35.68 -18.10
CA LYS A 66 -11.98 -36.80 -17.59
C LYS A 66 -12.16 -36.82 -16.08
N SER A 67 -12.87 -37.83 -15.62
CA SER A 67 -12.98 -38.21 -14.22
C SER A 67 -11.63 -38.76 -13.75
N SER A 68 -10.93 -37.97 -12.94
CA SER A 68 -9.94 -38.45 -11.99
C SER A 68 -10.20 -37.67 -10.71
N GLU A 69 -10.72 -38.35 -9.69
CA GLU A 69 -10.89 -37.81 -8.34
C GLU A 69 -9.55 -37.24 -7.85
N PRO A 70 -9.46 -35.97 -7.44
CA PRO A 70 -8.35 -35.51 -6.63
C PRO A 70 -8.77 -35.70 -5.17
N THR A 71 -8.23 -36.71 -4.53
CA THR A 71 -8.19 -36.78 -3.07
C THR A 71 -7.43 -35.55 -2.60
N GLN A 72 -8.13 -34.53 -2.08
CA GLN A 72 -7.50 -33.40 -1.39
C GLN A 72 -6.89 -33.95 -0.09
N GLN A 73 -5.63 -34.38 -0.19
CA GLN A 73 -4.78 -34.57 0.98
C GLN A 73 -4.47 -33.18 1.55
N PHE A 74 -5.12 -32.87 2.67
CA PHE A 74 -4.66 -31.82 3.56
C PHE A 74 -3.20 -32.11 3.92
N TYR A 75 -2.32 -31.17 3.59
CA TYR A 75 -0.92 -31.25 3.94
C TYR A 75 -0.80 -31.09 5.47
N THR A 76 -0.69 -32.21 6.17
CA THR A 76 -0.15 -32.27 7.53
C THR A 76 1.36 -32.40 7.39
N GLY A 77 2.11 -31.39 7.83
CA GLY A 77 3.57 -31.49 7.92
C GLY A 77 3.97 -32.64 8.87
N PRO A 78 5.19 -33.19 8.76
CA PRO A 78 5.56 -34.43 9.41
C PRO A 78 5.58 -34.29 10.94
N MET A 79 4.73 -35.07 11.61
CA MET A 79 4.98 -35.53 12.97
C MET A 79 6.19 -36.47 12.94
N SER A 80 7.35 -36.01 13.44
CA SER A 80 8.36 -36.93 13.96
C SER A 80 8.18 -37.03 15.47
N ALA A 81 7.70 -38.18 15.93
CA ALA A 81 7.77 -38.58 17.33
C ALA A 81 9.25 -38.74 17.73
N MET A 82 9.82 -37.73 18.38
CA MET A 82 10.99 -37.90 19.23
C MET A 82 10.50 -38.10 20.67
N SER A 83 10.85 -39.26 21.20
CA SER A 83 10.66 -39.73 22.57
C SER A 83 10.72 -38.61 23.62
N LEU A 84 9.57 -38.31 24.21
CA LEU A 84 9.44 -37.60 25.49
C LEU A 84 10.06 -38.48 26.59
N ASN A 85 11.28 -38.18 26.99
CA ASN A 85 11.75 -38.50 28.33
C ASN A 85 12.79 -37.47 28.76
N GLY A 86 12.43 -36.71 29.79
CA GLY A 86 13.34 -35.79 30.48
C GLY A 86 13.09 -34.33 30.14
N LEU A 87 11.97 -33.78 30.61
CA LEU A 87 11.89 -32.41 31.11
C LEU A 87 10.59 -32.32 31.94
N SER A 88 10.76 -32.49 33.26
CA SER A 88 9.75 -32.19 34.26
C SER A 88 9.25 -30.76 34.03
N LEU A 89 7.99 -30.65 33.60
CA LEU A 89 7.25 -29.39 33.56
C LEU A 89 7.15 -28.87 35.00
N ASN A 90 8.03 -27.92 35.34
CA ASN A 90 7.81 -27.06 36.49
C ASN A 90 6.61 -26.15 36.14
N ASN A 91 5.45 -26.52 36.68
CA ASN A 91 4.27 -25.67 36.82
C ASN A 91 4.64 -24.39 37.61
N SER A 92 5.12 -23.34 36.94
CA SER A 92 5.32 -22.02 37.56
C SER A 92 5.48 -20.86 36.57
N THR A 93 4.63 -20.76 35.54
CA THR A 93 4.50 -19.53 34.72
C THR A 93 3.06 -19.07 34.58
N ALA A 94 2.29 -19.17 35.68
CA ALA A 94 1.06 -18.41 35.82
C ALA A 94 1.40 -16.96 36.23
N GLY A 95 1.01 -15.99 35.42
CA GLY A 95 0.88 -14.58 35.83
C GLY A 95 2.09 -13.68 35.58
N ARG A 96 2.37 -13.34 34.31
CA ARG A 96 3.04 -12.07 34.01
C ARG A 96 1.95 -11.03 33.74
N SER A 97 1.85 -10.00 34.59
CA SER A 97 0.84 -8.96 34.39
C SER A 97 1.20 -8.14 33.15
N MET A 98 0.28 -8.09 32.18
CA MET A 98 0.34 -7.15 31.06
C MET A 98 0.01 -5.75 31.58
N GLN A 99 0.99 -5.12 32.22
CA GLN A 99 0.90 -3.73 32.69
C GLN A 99 1.60 -2.80 31.70
N ILE A 100 0.93 -1.72 31.35
CA ILE A 100 1.50 -0.66 30.51
C ILE A 100 2.39 0.22 31.38
N GLN A 101 3.62 0.44 30.92
CA GLN A 101 4.50 1.48 31.45
C GLN A 101 4.38 2.73 30.59
N LEU A 102 3.98 3.84 31.22
CA LEU A 102 3.86 5.13 30.56
C LEU A 102 5.24 5.79 30.44
N THR A 103 5.50 6.43 29.31
CA THR A 103 6.61 7.38 29.22
C THR A 103 6.33 8.61 30.08
N GLU A 104 7.35 9.40 30.41
CA GLU A 104 7.14 10.63 31.18
C GLU A 104 6.18 11.61 30.48
N GLN A 105 6.20 11.66 29.15
CA GLN A 105 5.30 12.49 28.36
C GLN A 105 3.85 12.00 28.51
N GLU A 106 3.61 10.70 28.38
CA GLU A 106 2.28 10.09 28.51
C GLU A 106 1.75 10.18 29.94
N GLU A 107 2.62 10.04 30.94
CA GLU A 107 2.26 10.23 32.34
C GLU A 107 1.76 11.65 32.59
N ARG A 108 2.51 12.67 32.15
CA ARG A 108 2.07 14.08 32.23
C ARG A 108 0.75 14.32 31.53
N ILE A 109 0.54 13.73 30.34
CA ILE A 109 -0.73 13.84 29.61
C ILE A 109 -1.86 13.24 30.46
N CYS A 110 -1.69 12.02 30.96
CA CYS A 110 -2.70 11.35 31.78
C CYS A 110 -3.01 12.14 33.06
N GLU A 111 -2.01 12.70 33.73
CA GLU A 111 -2.19 13.57 34.89
C GLU A 111 -2.98 14.84 34.56
N ILE A 112 -2.68 15.50 33.44
CA ILE A 112 -3.42 16.69 32.98
C ILE A 112 -4.89 16.32 32.76
N LEU A 113 -5.16 15.24 32.03
CA LEU A 113 -6.52 14.82 31.70
C LEU A 113 -7.32 14.41 32.94
N ASP A 114 -6.70 13.68 33.86
CA ASP A 114 -7.31 13.30 35.14
C ASP A 114 -7.62 14.53 36.02
N ASN A 115 -6.72 15.50 36.08
CA ASN A 115 -6.94 16.75 36.80
C ASN A 115 -8.05 17.61 36.18
N VAL A 116 -8.15 17.63 34.84
CA VAL A 116 -9.27 18.29 34.14
C VAL A 116 -10.60 17.66 34.53
N ALA A 117 -10.69 16.33 34.49
CA ALA A 117 -11.91 15.59 34.87
C ALA A 117 -12.29 15.88 36.34
N LYS A 118 -11.33 15.84 37.27
CA LYS A 118 -11.54 16.19 38.68
C LYS A 118 -12.00 17.62 38.87
N SER A 119 -11.38 18.59 38.19
CA SER A 119 -11.75 20.00 38.25
C SER A 119 -13.16 20.26 37.73
N TYR A 120 -13.55 19.57 36.65
CA TYR A 120 -14.90 19.66 36.10
C TYR A 120 -15.96 19.19 37.11
N VAL A 121 -15.73 18.04 37.76
CA VAL A 121 -16.61 17.53 38.81
C VAL A 121 -16.69 18.49 40.00
N GLN A 122 -15.56 19.04 40.45
CA GLN A 122 -15.53 20.03 41.53
C GLN A 122 -16.32 21.31 41.23
N LYS A 123 -16.44 21.69 39.95
CA LYS A 123 -17.25 22.83 39.48
C LYS A 123 -18.73 22.49 39.29
N GLY A 124 -19.18 21.31 39.73
CA GLY A 124 -20.57 20.84 39.61
C GLY A 124 -20.87 20.09 38.31
N GLY A 125 -19.86 19.75 37.52
CA GLY A 125 -19.99 18.88 36.35
C GLY A 125 -20.30 17.42 36.72
N LYS A 126 -20.81 16.64 35.76
CA LYS A 126 -20.98 15.19 35.93
C LYS A 126 -19.60 14.51 35.93
N LYS A 127 -19.50 13.34 36.57
CA LYS A 127 -18.29 12.50 36.52
C LYS A 127 -18.04 12.11 35.06
N VAL A 128 -16.83 12.36 34.58
CA VAL A 128 -16.35 11.96 33.25
C VAL A 128 -15.25 10.93 33.43
N GLU A 129 -15.36 9.81 32.73
CA GLU A 129 -14.31 8.80 32.67
C GLU A 129 -13.61 8.81 31.31
N LEU A 130 -12.28 8.78 31.35
CA LEU A 130 -11.40 8.87 30.21
C LEU A 130 -10.62 7.58 30.04
N ARG A 131 -10.60 7.08 28.80
CA ARG A 131 -9.87 5.87 28.43
C ARG A 131 -9.04 6.12 27.19
N ILE A 132 -7.77 5.74 27.19
CA ILE A 132 -7.03 5.61 25.94
C ILE A 132 -7.49 4.30 25.28
N ALA A 133 -7.90 4.33 24.01
CA ALA A 133 -8.51 3.18 23.36
C ALA A 133 -7.70 2.66 22.16
N GLY A 134 -7.80 1.36 21.90
CA GLY A 134 -7.41 0.77 20.62
C GLY A 134 -5.91 0.68 20.36
N GLY A 135 -5.46 1.33 19.29
CA GLY A 135 -4.14 1.09 18.68
C GLY A 135 -2.99 1.32 19.66
N TRP A 136 -3.03 2.41 20.41
CA TRP A 136 -2.01 2.74 21.40
C TRP A 136 -1.89 1.67 22.49
N VAL A 137 -3.01 1.15 23.01
CA VAL A 137 -3.00 0.14 24.09
C VAL A 137 -2.34 -1.14 23.61
N ARG A 138 -2.73 -1.63 22.42
CA ARG A 138 -2.13 -2.80 21.77
C ARG A 138 -0.64 -2.59 21.52
N ASP A 139 -0.29 -1.47 20.90
CA ASP A 139 1.09 -1.19 20.47
C ASP A 139 2.01 -1.06 21.70
N LYS A 140 1.55 -0.41 22.77
CA LYS A 140 2.29 -0.36 24.04
C LYS A 140 2.50 -1.72 24.68
N LEU A 141 1.49 -2.57 24.69
CA LEU A 141 1.62 -3.94 25.22
C LEU A 141 2.57 -4.80 24.37
N LEU A 142 2.73 -4.48 23.08
CA LEU A 142 3.72 -5.10 22.18
C LEU A 142 5.11 -4.46 22.26
N GLY A 143 5.30 -3.40 23.06
CA GLY A 143 6.56 -2.66 23.15
C GLY A 143 6.85 -1.75 21.94
N LEU A 144 5.81 -1.41 21.16
CA LEU A 144 5.91 -0.52 20.01
C LEU A 144 5.65 0.94 20.42
N SER A 145 6.25 1.87 19.69
CA SER A 145 5.95 3.30 19.79
C SER A 145 4.63 3.63 19.10
N CYS A 146 3.96 4.66 19.60
CA CYS A 146 2.74 5.20 19.01
C CYS A 146 2.80 6.73 19.14
N HIS A 147 2.27 7.44 18.13
CA HIS A 147 2.47 8.88 17.97
C HIS A 147 1.22 9.71 18.24
N ASP A 148 0.09 9.05 18.49
CA ASP A 148 -1.22 9.64 18.69
C ASP A 148 -2.00 8.89 19.78
N LEU A 149 -2.91 9.59 20.46
CA LEU A 149 -3.74 9.03 21.53
C LEU A 149 -5.23 9.22 21.22
N ASP A 150 -5.94 8.10 21.08
CA ASP A 150 -7.41 8.08 20.99
C ASP A 150 -8.01 8.09 22.41
N ILE A 151 -8.53 9.23 22.85
CA ILE A 151 -9.16 9.41 24.16
C ILE A 151 -10.68 9.21 24.06
N GLY A 152 -11.16 8.08 24.55
CA GLY A 152 -12.57 7.77 24.77
C GLY A 152 -13.16 8.56 25.93
N VAL A 153 -14.26 9.27 25.67
CA VAL A 153 -15.03 10.09 26.63
C VAL A 153 -16.45 9.54 26.76
N ASP A 154 -16.93 9.33 27.98
CA ASP A 154 -18.18 8.61 28.27
C ASP A 154 -19.45 9.49 28.36
N THR A 155 -19.37 10.63 29.04
CA THR A 155 -20.54 11.39 29.51
C THR A 155 -20.69 12.77 28.88
N MET A 156 -19.78 13.17 27.98
CA MET A 156 -19.85 14.45 27.27
C MET A 156 -19.17 14.39 25.90
N MET A 157 -19.43 15.35 25.02
CA MET A 157 -18.82 15.38 23.69
C MET A 157 -17.30 15.58 23.76
N GLY A 158 -16.57 14.95 22.84
CA GLY A 158 -15.11 15.08 22.78
C GLY A 158 -14.62 16.52 22.61
N TYR A 159 -15.35 17.34 21.84
CA TYR A 159 -15.04 18.78 21.68
C TYR A 159 -15.23 19.58 22.97
N ASP A 160 -16.27 19.28 23.74
CA ASP A 160 -16.54 19.95 25.02
C ASP A 160 -15.42 19.64 26.01
N PHE A 161 -15.00 18.36 26.07
CA PHE A 161 -13.89 17.96 26.93
C PHE A 161 -12.57 18.61 26.49
N ALA A 162 -12.25 18.64 25.19
CA ALA A 162 -11.07 19.34 24.68
C ALA A 162 -11.07 20.85 25.03
N THR A 163 -12.25 21.47 25.07
CA THR A 163 -12.40 22.86 25.51
C THR A 163 -12.07 23.02 27.01
N LEU A 164 -12.54 22.09 27.85
CA LEU A 164 -12.18 22.06 29.27
C LEU A 164 -10.68 21.89 29.50
N VAL A 165 -10.00 21.07 28.68
CA VAL A 165 -8.54 20.94 28.74
C VAL A 165 -7.86 22.29 28.49
N ASN A 166 -8.30 23.03 27.48
CA ASN A 166 -7.77 24.36 27.18
C ASN A 166 -8.02 25.38 28.31
N GLU A 167 -9.21 25.37 28.91
CA GLU A 167 -9.56 26.25 30.04
C GLU A 167 -8.72 25.95 31.27
N PHE A 168 -8.57 24.67 31.60
CA PHE A 168 -7.73 24.23 32.71
C PHE A 168 -6.27 24.66 32.49
N ARG A 169 -5.69 24.38 31.32
CA ARG A 169 -4.32 24.80 30.98
C ARG A 169 -4.13 26.32 31.02
N SER A 170 -5.12 27.07 30.55
CA SER A 170 -5.12 28.55 30.63
C SER A 170 -5.10 29.05 32.08
N SER A 171 -5.84 28.38 32.97
CA SER A 171 -5.84 28.70 34.41
C SER A 171 -4.48 28.43 35.07
N GLN A 172 -3.69 27.52 34.51
CA GLN A 172 -2.32 27.21 34.91
C GLN A 172 -1.27 28.06 34.17
N GLY A 173 -1.68 29.16 33.52
CA GLY A 173 -0.78 30.08 32.82
C GLY A 173 -0.26 29.60 31.46
N HIS A 174 -0.76 28.50 30.92
CA HIS A 174 -0.36 28.00 29.60
C HIS A 174 -1.19 28.65 28.48
N GLN A 175 -0.60 28.81 27.30
CA GLN A 175 -1.34 29.31 26.14
C GLN A 175 -2.37 28.29 25.64
N LYS A 176 -3.55 28.79 25.24
CA LYS A 176 -4.58 27.99 24.58
C LYS A 176 -4.03 27.36 23.30
N ARG A 177 -4.29 26.08 23.11
CA ARG A 177 -3.97 25.36 21.87
C ARG A 177 -5.16 25.37 20.93
N ALA A 178 -4.91 25.31 19.63
CA ALA A 178 -5.98 25.16 18.65
C ALA A 178 -6.65 23.79 18.81
N ILE A 179 -7.98 23.76 18.81
CA ILE A 179 -8.76 22.54 18.72
C ILE A 179 -9.25 22.44 17.28
N ALA A 180 -8.81 21.41 16.56
CA ALA A 180 -9.33 21.12 15.24
C ALA A 180 -10.64 20.34 15.43
N LYS A 181 -11.77 21.01 15.18
CA LYS A 181 -13.08 20.37 15.17
C LYS A 181 -13.31 19.74 13.81
N ILE A 182 -13.36 18.41 13.75
CA ILE A 182 -13.81 17.71 12.55
C ILE A 182 -15.33 17.69 12.61
N ALA A 183 -15.98 18.58 11.85
CA ALA A 183 -17.43 18.70 11.83
C ALA A 183 -18.09 17.37 11.43
N THR A 184 -19.23 17.06 12.06
CA THR A 184 -20.12 15.94 11.71
C THR A 184 -20.26 15.82 10.20
N ASN A 185 -19.77 14.72 9.63
CA ASN A 185 -19.90 14.44 8.21
C ASN A 185 -21.29 13.83 7.95
N PRO A 186 -22.21 14.50 7.22
CA PRO A 186 -23.59 14.06 7.02
C PRO A 186 -23.72 12.66 6.41
N ASP A 187 -22.69 12.22 5.67
CA ASP A 187 -22.65 10.93 4.95
C ASP A 187 -21.97 9.80 5.75
N ARG A 188 -21.43 10.07 6.94
CA ARG A 188 -20.70 9.05 7.74
C ARG A 188 -21.03 9.03 9.22
N SER A 189 -21.46 10.14 9.82
CA SER A 189 -21.77 10.23 11.25
C SER A 189 -22.66 11.45 11.48
N LYS A 190 -23.97 11.26 11.58
CA LYS A 190 -24.91 12.36 11.82
C LYS A 190 -24.83 12.97 13.23
N HIS A 191 -24.15 12.34 14.19
CA HIS A 191 -24.29 12.68 15.62
C HIS A 191 -23.02 12.70 16.48
N LEU A 192 -21.81 12.44 15.95
CA LEU A 192 -20.58 12.47 16.76
C LEU A 192 -19.54 13.43 16.18
N GLU A 193 -19.13 14.37 17.01
CA GLU A 193 -18.05 15.32 16.74
C GLU A 193 -16.76 14.78 17.36
N THR A 194 -15.71 14.68 16.56
CA THR A 194 -14.35 14.40 17.03
C THR A 194 -13.57 15.69 17.15
N ALA A 195 -12.76 15.79 18.20
CA ALA A 195 -11.90 16.93 18.44
C ALA A 195 -10.45 16.48 18.57
N THR A 196 -9.58 17.09 17.76
CA THR A 196 -8.14 16.85 17.81
C THR A 196 -7.45 18.05 18.44
N MET A 197 -6.54 17.82 19.39
CA MET A 197 -5.67 18.86 19.93
C MET A 197 -4.29 18.31 20.32
N VAL A 198 -3.27 19.16 20.35
CA VAL A 198 -1.92 18.77 20.77
C VAL A 198 -1.70 19.09 22.25
N VAL A 199 -1.35 18.08 23.04
CA VAL A 199 -1.04 18.19 24.47
C VAL A 199 0.34 17.60 24.71
N GLU A 200 1.22 18.34 25.40
CA GLU A 200 2.62 17.95 25.61
C GLU A 200 3.40 17.56 24.33
N GLY A 201 3.02 18.10 23.16
CA GLY A 201 3.65 17.76 21.88
C GLY A 201 3.09 16.50 21.20
N MET A 202 2.12 15.82 21.82
CA MET A 202 1.44 14.65 21.28
C MET A 202 0.02 15.02 20.80
N PRO A 203 -0.38 14.61 19.58
CA PRO A 203 -1.77 14.69 19.12
C PRO A 203 -2.70 13.77 19.95
N LEU A 204 -3.80 14.35 20.44
CA LEU A 204 -4.88 13.64 21.12
C LEU A 204 -6.17 13.80 20.32
N ASP A 205 -6.83 12.69 20.04
CA ASP A 205 -8.15 12.61 19.42
C ASP A 205 -9.19 12.25 20.48
N PHE A 206 -10.06 13.22 20.81
CA PHE A 206 -11.16 13.02 21.74
C PHE A 206 -12.36 12.47 20.98
N VAL A 207 -12.67 11.20 21.27
CA VAL A 207 -13.74 10.41 20.67
C VAL A 207 -14.75 10.01 21.73
N ASN A 208 -16.02 9.97 21.38
CA ASN A 208 -17.04 9.44 22.27
C ASN A 208 -17.08 7.92 22.22
N LEU A 209 -17.24 7.30 23.38
CA LEU A 209 -17.67 5.91 23.46
C LEU A 209 -19.07 5.82 22.86
N ARG A 210 -19.28 4.84 21.99
CA ARG A 210 -20.52 4.77 21.21
C ARG A 210 -21.01 3.35 21.03
N SER A 211 -22.33 3.23 20.99
CA SER A 211 -23.02 2.05 20.48
C SER A 211 -23.52 2.34 19.05
N GLU A 212 -23.57 1.30 18.24
CA GLU A 212 -23.95 1.39 16.82
C GLU A 212 -25.06 0.37 16.54
N VAL A 213 -26.14 0.83 15.92
CA VAL A 213 -27.21 -0.04 15.40
C VAL A 213 -27.10 -0.08 13.88
N TYR A 214 -27.04 -1.28 13.33
CA TYR A 214 -26.92 -1.52 11.89
C TYR A 214 -28.25 -2.05 11.34
N ASP A 215 -28.63 -1.64 10.13
CA ASP A 215 -29.67 -2.30 9.36
C ASP A 215 -29.05 -3.28 8.35
N ASP A 216 -29.87 -4.13 7.74
CA ASP A 216 -29.38 -5.16 6.80
C ASP A 216 -28.91 -4.57 5.44
N VAL A 217 -29.20 -3.30 5.16
CA VAL A 217 -29.05 -2.68 3.84
C VAL A 217 -27.76 -1.85 3.77
N SER A 218 -27.49 -1.05 4.79
CA SER A 218 -26.42 -0.06 4.88
C SER A 218 -25.27 -0.54 5.77
N ARG A 219 -24.03 -0.30 5.32
CA ARG A 219 -22.83 -0.46 6.14
C ARG A 219 -22.61 0.69 7.14
N ILE A 220 -23.38 1.76 7.00
CA ILE A 220 -23.34 2.91 7.91
C ILE A 220 -24.42 2.64 8.95
N PRO A 221 -24.08 2.68 10.26
CA PRO A 221 -25.07 2.53 11.32
C PRO A 221 -26.26 3.46 11.10
N THR A 222 -27.48 2.96 11.29
CA THR A 222 -28.71 3.76 11.27
C THR A 222 -28.75 4.70 12.45
N GLU A 223 -28.26 4.25 13.60
CA GLU A 223 -28.19 5.01 14.84
C GLU A 223 -26.81 4.88 15.48
N ILE A 224 -26.31 6.01 15.98
CA ILE A 224 -25.09 6.10 16.76
C ILE A 224 -25.45 6.85 18.03
N GLN A 225 -25.27 6.20 19.19
CA GLN A 225 -25.62 6.75 20.50
C GLN A 225 -24.40 6.73 21.43
N PHE A 226 -24.47 7.47 22.54
CA PHE A 226 -23.48 7.30 23.61
C PHE A 226 -23.53 5.86 24.12
N GLY A 227 -22.37 5.23 24.19
CA GLY A 227 -22.23 3.84 24.61
C GLY A 227 -21.31 3.70 25.82
N THR A 228 -21.43 2.58 26.49
CA THR A 228 -20.49 2.12 27.50
C THR A 228 -19.15 1.68 26.86
N PRO A 229 -18.06 1.58 27.63
CA PRO A 229 -16.81 1.00 27.14
C PRO A 229 -16.99 -0.42 26.58
N GLU A 230 -17.88 -1.21 27.19
CA GLU A 230 -18.20 -2.56 26.75
C GLU A 230 -18.90 -2.55 25.38
N GLU A 231 -19.92 -1.73 25.19
CA GLU A 231 -20.59 -1.58 23.89
C GLU A 231 -19.63 -1.06 22.81
N ASP A 232 -18.73 -0.13 23.16
CA ASP A 232 -17.68 0.35 22.26
C ASP A 232 -16.68 -0.76 21.90
N ALA A 233 -16.35 -1.65 22.85
CA ALA A 233 -15.47 -2.79 22.63
C ALA A 233 -16.06 -3.75 21.60
N TYR A 234 -17.33 -4.14 21.75
CA TYR A 234 -17.96 -5.16 20.91
C TYR A 234 -18.26 -4.68 19.48
N ARG A 235 -18.37 -3.36 19.25
CA ARG A 235 -18.48 -2.83 17.88
C ARG A 235 -17.13 -2.74 17.16
N ARG A 236 -15.98 -2.96 17.81
CA ARG A 236 -14.67 -2.86 17.16
C ARG A 236 -14.39 -4.05 16.25
N ASP A 237 -13.37 -3.90 15.42
CA ASP A 237 -13.02 -4.88 14.41
C ASP A 237 -12.43 -6.16 15.00
N ILE A 238 -11.43 -6.03 15.88
CA ILE A 238 -10.70 -7.15 16.46
C ILE A 238 -10.47 -6.95 17.96
N THR A 239 -10.42 -8.03 18.72
CA THR A 239 -10.29 -8.06 20.19
C THR A 239 -9.07 -7.29 20.70
N ILE A 240 -7.92 -7.44 20.03
CA ILE A 240 -6.69 -6.71 20.39
C ILE A 240 -6.79 -5.20 20.19
N ASN A 241 -7.73 -4.71 19.37
CA ASN A 241 -8.03 -3.28 19.19
C ASN A 241 -9.19 -2.81 20.07
N ALA A 242 -9.80 -3.71 20.83
CA ALA A 242 -10.88 -3.44 21.78
C ALA A 242 -10.39 -3.31 23.22
N LEU A 243 -9.08 -3.18 23.40
CA LEU A 243 -8.44 -2.90 24.68
C LEU A 243 -8.52 -1.40 25.00
N PHE A 244 -8.68 -1.10 26.29
CA PHE A 244 -8.71 0.25 26.84
C PHE A 244 -7.67 0.40 27.94
N TYR A 245 -7.19 1.60 28.13
CA TYR A 245 -6.37 1.98 29.28
C TYR A 245 -7.07 3.10 30.03
N ASN A 246 -7.49 2.82 31.25
CA ASN A 246 -8.21 3.77 32.09
C ASN A 246 -7.24 4.79 32.68
N ILE A 247 -7.41 6.06 32.32
CA ILE A 247 -6.52 7.15 32.72
C ILE A 247 -6.60 7.41 34.23
N HIS A 248 -7.73 7.09 34.87
CA HIS A 248 -7.94 7.33 36.30
C HIS A 248 -7.35 6.21 37.16
N THR A 249 -7.53 4.96 36.76
CA THR A 249 -7.05 3.80 37.54
C THR A 249 -5.66 3.32 37.13
N ARG A 250 -5.16 3.79 35.98
CA ARG A 250 -3.87 3.36 35.37
C ARG A 250 -3.82 1.85 35.09
N GLN A 251 -4.96 1.30 34.67
CA GLN A 251 -5.10 -0.13 34.38
C GLN A 251 -5.60 -0.36 32.96
N VAL A 252 -5.18 -1.49 32.40
CA VAL A 252 -5.71 -2.00 31.13
C VAL A 252 -7.04 -2.70 31.41
N GLU A 253 -8.05 -2.38 30.61
CA GLU A 253 -9.39 -2.95 30.65
C GLU A 253 -9.63 -3.74 29.35
N ASP A 254 -10.06 -5.00 29.50
CA ASP A 254 -10.44 -5.87 28.38
C ASP A 254 -11.89 -6.33 28.57
N TYR A 255 -12.81 -5.58 27.98
CA TYR A 255 -14.25 -5.86 28.04
C TYR A 255 -14.66 -7.06 27.18
N THR A 256 -13.81 -7.49 26.24
CA THR A 256 -14.07 -8.69 25.43
C THR A 256 -13.68 -9.97 26.18
N GLY A 257 -12.86 -9.85 27.23
CA GLY A 257 -12.24 -10.97 27.96
C GLY A 257 -11.27 -11.81 27.13
N LYS A 258 -10.97 -11.39 25.90
CA LYS A 258 -10.14 -12.13 24.93
C LYS A 258 -9.01 -11.30 24.34
N GLY A 259 -9.10 -9.98 24.34
CA GLY A 259 -8.08 -9.11 23.74
C GLY A 259 -6.69 -9.32 24.31
N LEU A 260 -6.54 -9.48 25.64
CA LEU A 260 -5.24 -9.73 26.25
C LEU A 260 -4.70 -11.13 25.92
N GLU A 261 -5.54 -12.17 25.97
CA GLU A 261 -5.19 -13.55 25.62
C GLU A 261 -4.83 -13.69 24.13
N ASP A 262 -5.60 -13.04 23.25
CA ASP A 262 -5.40 -13.04 21.81
C ASP A 262 -4.11 -12.26 21.44
N LEU A 263 -3.84 -11.14 22.12
CA LEU A 263 -2.58 -10.40 21.93
C LEU A 263 -1.38 -11.26 22.36
N GLN A 264 -1.52 -11.97 23.47
CA GLN A 264 -0.50 -12.87 23.99
C GLN A 264 -0.25 -14.06 23.02
N SER A 265 -1.32 -14.67 22.51
CA SER A 265 -1.23 -15.86 21.65
C SER A 265 -0.99 -15.55 20.17
N GLY A 266 -0.91 -14.27 19.79
CA GLY A 266 -0.74 -13.84 18.40
C GLY A 266 -1.94 -14.20 17.53
N LEU A 267 -3.15 -13.87 18.00
CA LEU A 267 -4.41 -14.21 17.34
C LEU A 267 -5.22 -12.96 16.97
N VAL A 268 -5.74 -12.93 15.75
CA VAL A 268 -6.69 -11.93 15.26
C VAL A 268 -8.08 -12.54 15.30
N ARG A 269 -8.91 -12.05 16.24
CA ARG A 269 -10.28 -12.48 16.48
C ARG A 269 -11.23 -11.29 16.49
N THR A 270 -12.45 -11.45 16.00
CA THR A 270 -13.51 -10.45 16.13
C THR A 270 -14.15 -10.50 17.52
N PRO A 271 -14.57 -9.37 18.13
CA PRO A 271 -15.24 -9.40 19.45
C PRO A 271 -16.57 -10.17 19.44
N LEU A 272 -17.29 -10.15 18.32
CA LEU A 272 -18.52 -10.90 18.08
C LEU A 272 -18.27 -11.99 17.04
N ALA A 273 -19.28 -12.86 16.82
CA ALA A 273 -19.21 -13.90 15.80
C ALA A 273 -18.81 -13.34 14.43
N ALA A 274 -17.72 -13.85 13.86
CA ALA A 274 -17.06 -13.26 12.70
C ALA A 274 -17.99 -13.13 11.48
N PHE A 275 -18.86 -14.11 11.24
CA PHE A 275 -19.85 -14.06 10.15
C PHE A 275 -20.77 -12.84 10.26
N ASN A 276 -21.28 -12.55 11.46
CA ASN A 276 -22.16 -11.39 11.69
C ASN A 276 -21.38 -10.09 11.55
N THR A 277 -20.18 -10.03 12.15
CA THR A 277 -19.29 -8.88 12.06
C THR A 277 -18.94 -8.51 10.61
N PHE A 278 -18.61 -9.50 9.78
CA PHE A 278 -18.29 -9.28 8.37
C PHE A 278 -19.53 -9.01 7.50
N SER A 279 -20.71 -9.51 7.88
CA SER A 279 -21.96 -9.19 7.19
C SER A 279 -22.37 -7.72 7.40
N GLN A 280 -22.13 -7.18 8.60
CA GLN A 280 -22.43 -5.79 8.96
C GLN A 280 -21.41 -4.80 8.37
N ASP A 281 -20.11 -5.05 8.56
CA ASP A 281 -19.04 -4.25 7.95
C ASP A 281 -17.99 -5.15 7.28
N PRO A 282 -18.18 -5.47 5.98
CA PRO A 282 -17.29 -6.36 5.25
C PRO A 282 -15.84 -5.86 5.17
N LEU A 283 -15.58 -4.56 5.32
CA LEU A 283 -14.21 -4.05 5.30
C LEU A 283 -13.37 -4.63 6.44
N ARG A 284 -14.01 -5.12 7.52
CA ARG A 284 -13.32 -5.81 8.62
C ARG A 284 -12.58 -7.07 8.18
N VAL A 285 -12.99 -7.71 7.08
CA VAL A 285 -12.23 -8.80 6.45
C VAL A 285 -10.84 -8.32 6.04
N MET A 286 -10.77 -7.20 5.30
CA MET A 286 -9.50 -6.61 4.87
C MET A 286 -8.67 -6.12 6.07
N ARG A 287 -9.32 -5.60 7.12
CA ARG A 287 -8.63 -5.20 8.36
C ARG A 287 -8.05 -6.40 9.11
N CYS A 288 -8.76 -7.54 9.17
CA CYS A 288 -8.24 -8.77 9.76
C CYS A 288 -6.98 -9.23 9.02
N VAL A 289 -7.01 -9.24 7.68
CA VAL A 289 -5.82 -9.54 6.85
C VAL A 289 -4.68 -8.58 7.18
N ARG A 290 -4.97 -7.26 7.28
CA ARG A 290 -3.94 -6.25 7.54
C ARG A 290 -3.30 -6.43 8.91
N PHE A 291 -4.09 -6.64 9.95
CA PHE A 291 -3.55 -6.81 11.30
C PHE A 291 -2.82 -8.15 11.45
N ALA A 292 -3.34 -9.22 10.85
CA ALA A 292 -2.67 -10.51 10.80
C ALA A 292 -1.33 -10.41 10.08
N SER A 293 -1.26 -9.69 8.95
CA SER A 293 -0.02 -9.52 8.20
C SER A 293 0.96 -8.59 8.92
N ARG A 294 0.50 -7.46 9.46
CA ARG A 294 1.32 -6.47 10.16
C ARG A 294 2.02 -7.05 11.39
N PHE A 295 1.29 -7.84 12.20
CA PHE A 295 1.83 -8.41 13.44
C PHE A 295 2.28 -9.87 13.30
N ASN A 296 2.18 -10.45 12.10
CA ASN A 296 2.41 -11.87 11.84
C ASN A 296 1.57 -12.77 12.77
N PHE A 297 0.32 -12.37 13.02
CA PHE A 297 -0.63 -13.10 13.84
C PHE A 297 -1.45 -14.07 13.00
N ARG A 298 -1.97 -15.12 13.64
CA ARG A 298 -2.92 -16.05 13.01
C ARG A 298 -4.32 -15.44 13.06
N ILE A 299 -5.14 -15.72 12.05
CA ILE A 299 -6.57 -15.40 12.09
C ILE A 299 -7.30 -16.54 12.80
N ALA A 300 -8.25 -16.21 13.68
CA ALA A 300 -9.09 -17.19 14.36
C ALA A 300 -9.89 -18.05 13.35
N ASP A 301 -10.15 -19.32 13.69
CA ASP A 301 -10.71 -20.27 12.73
C ASP A 301 -12.15 -19.91 12.31
N ASP A 302 -12.97 -19.40 13.24
CA ASP A 302 -14.31 -18.87 12.94
C ASP A 302 -14.26 -17.68 11.96
N ALA A 303 -13.26 -16.82 12.11
CA ALA A 303 -13.03 -15.71 11.18
C ALA A 303 -12.54 -16.21 9.82
N LYS A 304 -11.67 -17.21 9.74
CA LYS A 304 -11.26 -17.81 8.46
C LYS A 304 -12.45 -18.44 7.74
N GLU A 305 -13.24 -19.24 8.44
CA GLU A 305 -14.44 -19.88 7.90
C GLU A 305 -15.43 -18.84 7.36
N ALA A 306 -15.68 -17.77 8.12
CA ALA A 306 -16.53 -16.67 7.69
C ALA A 306 -16.00 -15.95 6.45
N ILE A 307 -14.68 -15.70 6.36
CA ILE A 307 -14.07 -15.05 5.19
C ILE A 307 -14.19 -15.93 3.93
N LEU A 308 -14.04 -17.25 4.09
CA LEU A 308 -14.13 -18.20 3.00
C LEU A 308 -15.56 -18.36 2.46
N ASP A 309 -16.58 -18.05 3.28
CA ASP A 309 -17.99 -18.13 2.91
C ASP A 309 -18.32 -17.24 1.68
N PRO A 310 -18.92 -17.82 0.62
CA PRO A 310 -19.29 -17.07 -0.58
C PRO A 310 -20.19 -15.86 -0.32
N ARG A 311 -21.06 -15.92 0.70
CA ARG A 311 -21.95 -14.82 1.08
C ARG A 311 -21.13 -13.61 1.51
N ILE A 312 -20.14 -13.80 2.39
CA ILE A 312 -19.27 -12.71 2.86
C ILE A 312 -18.47 -12.12 1.71
N LYS A 313 -17.93 -12.95 0.82
CA LYS A 313 -17.22 -12.48 -0.39
C LYS A 313 -18.12 -11.62 -1.27
N GLU A 314 -19.38 -12.00 -1.45
CA GLU A 314 -20.34 -11.23 -2.24
C GLU A 314 -20.69 -9.90 -1.58
N VAL A 315 -20.94 -9.89 -0.25
CA VAL A 315 -21.19 -8.64 0.49
C VAL A 315 -19.96 -7.72 0.43
N LEU A 316 -18.74 -8.26 0.54
CA LEU A 316 -17.50 -7.48 0.40
C LEU A 316 -17.36 -6.86 -1.00
N LYS A 317 -17.69 -7.60 -2.07
CA LYS A 317 -17.65 -7.09 -3.45
C LYS A 317 -18.70 -6.01 -3.72
N THR A 318 -19.90 -6.13 -3.13
CA THR A 318 -21.05 -5.28 -3.45
C THR A 318 -21.20 -4.07 -2.53
N LYS A 319 -20.98 -4.21 -1.21
CA LYS A 319 -21.18 -3.13 -0.23
C LYS A 319 -19.95 -2.24 -0.03
N ILE A 320 -18.74 -2.69 -0.40
CA ILE A 320 -17.50 -1.93 -0.19
C ILE A 320 -16.96 -1.40 -1.51
N SER A 321 -16.73 -0.09 -1.58
CA SER A 321 -16.13 0.52 -2.76
C SER A 321 -14.68 0.09 -2.93
N LYS A 322 -14.23 0.03 -4.19
CA LYS A 322 -12.85 -0.31 -4.53
C LYS A 322 -11.81 0.61 -3.87
N GLU A 323 -12.14 1.89 -3.70
CA GLU A 323 -11.29 2.86 -3.01
C GLU A 323 -11.06 2.49 -1.53
N ARG A 324 -12.05 1.94 -0.83
CA ARG A 324 -11.88 1.51 0.56
C ARG A 324 -11.02 0.26 0.68
N ILE A 325 -11.16 -0.66 -0.28
CA ILE A 325 -10.28 -1.84 -0.39
C ILE A 325 -8.84 -1.38 -0.67
N GLY A 326 -8.66 -0.49 -1.66
CA GLY A 326 -7.37 0.11 -1.99
C GLY A 326 -6.72 0.82 -0.82
N ALA A 327 -7.50 1.55 0.01
CA ALA A 327 -6.97 2.21 1.20
C ALA A 327 -6.48 1.24 2.29
N GLU A 328 -7.11 0.06 2.45
CA GLU A 328 -6.58 -0.96 3.37
C GLU A 328 -5.36 -1.68 2.78
N LEU A 329 -5.34 -1.92 1.47
CA LEU A 329 -4.16 -2.44 0.77
C LEU A 329 -2.97 -1.49 0.87
N ASP A 330 -3.19 -0.18 0.72
CA ASP A 330 -2.16 0.84 0.86
C ASP A 330 -1.50 0.79 2.24
N LYS A 331 -2.30 0.62 3.29
CA LYS A 331 -1.77 0.43 4.65
C LYS A 331 -0.97 -0.88 4.76
N MET A 332 -1.43 -1.99 4.17
CA MET A 332 -0.68 -3.25 4.16
C MET A 332 0.69 -3.10 3.46
N ILE A 333 0.77 -2.29 2.41
CA ILE A 333 2.03 -1.99 1.72
C ILE A 333 2.92 -1.09 2.59
N ASP A 334 2.34 -0.07 3.21
CA ASP A 334 3.08 0.91 4.00
C ASP A 334 3.55 0.38 5.37
N ASP A 335 2.86 -0.63 5.94
CA ASP A 335 3.19 -1.25 7.24
C ASP A 335 4.57 -1.97 7.26
N GLY A 336 5.17 -2.23 6.09
CA GLY A 336 6.58 -2.62 5.93
C GLY A 336 6.96 -4.06 6.34
N ALA A 337 6.46 -4.57 7.46
CA ALA A 337 6.88 -5.86 8.04
C ALA A 337 6.12 -7.10 7.51
N GLY A 338 5.06 -6.90 6.74
CA GLY A 338 4.10 -7.98 6.41
C GLY A 338 3.53 -7.97 5.00
N ARG A 339 4.20 -7.37 3.99
CA ARG A 339 3.58 -7.21 2.66
C ARG A 339 3.41 -8.55 1.95
N SER A 340 4.43 -9.41 1.97
CA SER A 340 4.32 -10.77 1.44
C SER A 340 3.29 -11.60 2.20
N ILE A 341 3.24 -11.48 3.54
CA ILE A 341 2.24 -12.18 4.36
C ILE A 341 0.82 -11.73 3.99
N ALA A 342 0.59 -10.43 3.76
CA ALA A 342 -0.71 -9.91 3.35
C ALA A 342 -1.18 -10.59 2.05
N ILE A 343 -0.31 -10.70 1.05
CA ILE A 343 -0.64 -11.32 -0.23
C ILE A 343 -0.88 -12.82 -0.10
N ARG A 344 -0.07 -13.52 0.72
CA ARG A 344 -0.33 -14.92 1.06
C ARG A 344 -1.70 -15.10 1.72
N LEU A 345 -2.08 -14.24 2.66
CA LEU A 345 -3.40 -14.31 3.29
C LEU A 345 -4.52 -14.01 2.29
N LEU A 346 -4.35 -13.05 1.37
CA LEU A 346 -5.33 -12.78 0.31
C LEU A 346 -5.50 -13.99 -0.62
N HIS A 347 -4.42 -14.71 -0.91
CA HIS A 347 -4.43 -15.96 -1.65
C HIS A 347 -5.18 -17.06 -0.88
N ASP A 348 -4.71 -17.40 0.32
CA ASP A 348 -5.19 -18.53 1.11
C ASP A 348 -6.66 -18.37 1.52
N LEU A 349 -7.11 -17.12 1.72
CA LEU A 349 -8.51 -16.79 2.03
C LEU A 349 -9.40 -16.60 0.78
N SER A 350 -8.86 -16.85 -0.41
CA SER A 350 -9.55 -16.68 -1.69
C SER A 350 -10.16 -15.27 -1.86
N LEU A 351 -9.41 -14.26 -1.43
CA LEU A 351 -9.77 -12.83 -1.53
C LEU A 351 -9.06 -12.13 -2.70
N TYR A 352 -8.13 -12.82 -3.37
CA TYR A 352 -7.31 -12.22 -4.41
C TYR A 352 -8.16 -11.57 -5.52
N ASP A 353 -9.16 -12.25 -6.07
CA ASP A 353 -10.06 -11.70 -7.10
C ASP A 353 -11.01 -10.59 -6.59
N VAL A 354 -11.19 -10.49 -5.27
CA VAL A 354 -11.97 -9.41 -4.66
C VAL A 354 -11.16 -8.11 -4.70
N VAL A 355 -9.88 -8.22 -4.36
CA VAL A 355 -8.92 -7.12 -4.25
C VAL A 355 -8.40 -6.71 -5.64
N PHE A 356 -7.97 -7.69 -6.42
CA PHE A 356 -7.46 -7.57 -7.78
C PHE A 356 -8.45 -8.25 -8.73
N PRO A 357 -9.60 -7.63 -9.07
CA PRO A 357 -10.47 -8.23 -10.07
C PRO A 357 -9.72 -8.33 -11.42
N PRO A 358 -9.83 -9.46 -12.14
CA PRO A 358 -9.34 -9.54 -13.52
C PRO A 358 -10.23 -8.71 -14.46
N PRO A 359 -9.71 -8.33 -15.64
CA PRO A 359 -10.56 -7.81 -16.72
C PRO A 359 -11.58 -8.88 -17.13
N VAL A 360 -12.87 -8.66 -16.88
CA VAL A 360 -13.97 -9.56 -17.28
C VAL A 360 -15.14 -8.78 -17.91
N VAL A 361 -15.62 -9.21 -19.08
CA VAL A 361 -16.58 -8.46 -19.92
C VAL A 361 -17.86 -8.02 -19.16
N GLU A 362 -18.28 -8.74 -18.14
CA GLU A 362 -19.60 -8.62 -17.52
C GLU A 362 -19.74 -7.52 -16.44
N ASN A 363 -18.65 -6.89 -15.95
CA ASN A 363 -18.73 -5.97 -14.79
C ASN A 363 -17.82 -4.71 -14.87
N ILE A 364 -17.65 -4.10 -16.05
CA ILE A 364 -16.67 -3.01 -16.28
C ILE A 364 -17.35 -1.67 -16.64
N PRO A 365 -16.70 -0.50 -16.43
CA PRO A 365 -16.98 0.72 -17.19
C PRO A 365 -17.24 0.45 -18.69
N LYS A 366 -18.26 1.12 -19.23
CA LYS A 366 -18.66 1.04 -20.65
C LYS A 366 -17.43 1.05 -21.58
N GLY A 367 -17.30 0.05 -22.44
CA GLY A 367 -16.32 0.05 -23.53
C GLY A 367 -15.11 -0.88 -23.38
N THR A 368 -15.14 -1.86 -22.47
CA THR A 368 -14.11 -2.93 -22.45
C THR A 368 -14.53 -4.11 -23.34
N SER A 369 -13.64 -4.54 -24.23
CA SER A 369 -13.81 -5.67 -25.16
C SER A 369 -12.49 -6.43 -25.32
N ASP A 370 -12.54 -7.57 -26.00
CA ASP A 370 -11.35 -8.29 -26.49
C ASP A 370 -10.34 -8.63 -25.38
N VAL A 371 -10.84 -9.15 -24.26
CA VAL A 371 -9.99 -9.68 -23.19
C VAL A 371 -9.29 -10.95 -23.67
N THR A 372 -7.97 -10.97 -23.61
CA THR A 372 -7.13 -12.11 -24.03
C THR A 372 -6.12 -12.47 -22.93
N GLY A 373 -5.52 -13.66 -23.05
CA GLY A 373 -4.59 -14.20 -22.07
C GLY A 373 -5.26 -14.94 -20.91
N SER A 374 -4.46 -15.30 -19.92
CA SER A 374 -4.91 -16.00 -18.71
C SER A 374 -4.31 -15.35 -17.48
N ILE A 375 -4.98 -15.53 -16.34
CA ILE A 375 -4.42 -15.21 -15.02
C ILE A 375 -3.42 -16.33 -14.68
N GLY A 376 -2.21 -15.96 -14.28
CA GLY A 376 -1.22 -16.87 -13.72
C GLY A 376 -1.63 -17.37 -12.32
N GLU A 377 -0.78 -18.15 -11.68
CA GLU A 377 -1.06 -18.62 -10.33
C GLU A 377 -0.96 -17.45 -9.34
N THR A 378 -1.97 -17.29 -8.50
CA THR A 378 -2.07 -16.15 -7.58
C THR A 378 -1.04 -16.19 -6.44
N ASP A 379 -0.44 -17.35 -6.18
CA ASP A 379 0.67 -17.51 -5.24
C ASP A 379 1.99 -16.93 -5.78
N GLU A 380 2.15 -16.79 -7.11
CA GLU A 380 3.29 -16.11 -7.73
C GLU A 380 3.40 -14.66 -7.24
N ALA A 381 2.26 -14.00 -6.97
CA ALA A 381 2.26 -12.66 -6.38
C ALA A 381 2.92 -12.64 -5.00
N PHE A 382 2.61 -13.62 -4.15
CA PHE A 382 3.23 -13.76 -2.84
C PHE A 382 4.74 -14.02 -2.98
N LYS A 383 5.11 -15.01 -3.81
CA LYS A 383 6.50 -15.42 -4.02
C LYS A 383 7.34 -14.25 -4.53
N LEU A 384 6.85 -13.50 -5.51
CA LEU A 384 7.57 -12.37 -6.09
C LEU A 384 7.69 -11.20 -5.10
N VAL A 385 6.61 -10.85 -4.37
CA VAL A 385 6.68 -9.81 -3.33
C VAL A 385 7.67 -10.19 -2.24
N TRP A 386 7.71 -11.47 -1.83
CA TRP A 386 8.69 -11.96 -0.87
C TRP A 386 10.13 -11.83 -1.39
N ILE A 387 10.38 -12.22 -2.66
CA ILE A 387 11.71 -12.07 -3.28
C ILE A 387 12.10 -10.59 -3.37
N MET A 388 11.16 -9.69 -3.70
CA MET A 388 11.41 -8.25 -3.68
C MET A 388 11.79 -7.75 -2.29
N GLU A 389 11.05 -8.15 -1.25
CA GLU A 389 11.38 -7.80 0.13
C GLU A 389 12.76 -8.33 0.54
N TRP A 390 13.09 -9.56 0.12
CA TRP A 390 14.39 -10.19 0.38
C TRP A 390 15.53 -9.44 -0.33
N LEU A 391 15.37 -9.11 -1.62
CA LEU A 391 16.36 -8.35 -2.39
C LEU A 391 16.57 -6.94 -1.84
N LEU A 392 15.51 -6.28 -1.37
CA LEU A 392 15.59 -4.94 -0.77
C LEU A 392 16.30 -4.98 0.60
N LYS A 393 16.02 -5.98 1.44
CA LYS A 393 16.65 -6.14 2.77
C LYS A 393 18.16 -6.39 2.70
N ILE A 394 18.64 -7.10 1.68
CA ILE A 394 20.07 -7.39 1.51
C ILE A 394 20.84 -6.19 0.93
N ASN A 395 20.14 -5.13 0.50
CA ASN A 395 20.72 -3.90 0.00
C ASN A 395 20.42 -2.71 0.95
N PRO A 396 21.06 -2.64 2.14
CA PRO A 396 20.72 -1.67 3.19
C PRO A 396 21.04 -0.20 2.87
N SER A 397 21.69 0.11 1.74
CA SER A 397 21.77 1.50 1.23
C SER A 397 20.42 2.04 0.74
N LEU A 398 19.38 1.21 0.77
CA LEU A 398 17.99 1.49 0.43
C LEU A 398 17.08 1.59 1.66
N GLU A 399 17.62 1.86 2.85
CA GLU A 399 16.82 2.10 4.06
C GLU A 399 17.05 3.53 4.59
N THR A 400 15.97 4.30 4.82
CA THR A 400 16.10 5.70 5.24
C THR A 400 16.76 5.74 6.60
N GLU A 401 17.50 6.81 6.92
CA GLU A 401 18.02 7.03 8.28
C GLU A 401 16.96 6.85 9.36
N GLU A 402 15.68 7.11 9.05
CA GLU A 402 14.55 6.95 9.96
C GLU A 402 14.12 5.48 10.12
N SER A 403 14.10 4.68 9.05
CA SER A 403 13.83 3.23 9.14
C SER A 403 15.01 2.45 9.71
N LEU A 404 16.23 2.92 9.43
CA LEU A 404 17.46 2.47 10.07
C LEU A 404 17.45 2.87 11.54
N LYS A 405 16.99 4.07 11.93
CA LYS A 405 16.83 4.43 13.35
C LYS A 405 15.78 3.58 14.03
N ASP A 406 14.63 3.29 13.41
CA ASP A 406 13.62 2.40 14.00
C ASP A 406 14.13 0.96 14.15
N ARG A 407 14.94 0.46 13.20
CA ARG A 407 15.54 -0.88 13.25
C ARG A 407 16.77 -0.98 14.13
N VAL A 408 17.64 0.03 14.11
CA VAL A 408 18.84 0.14 14.96
C VAL A 408 18.37 0.39 16.39
N PHE A 409 17.34 1.19 16.63
CA PHE A 409 16.70 1.29 17.94
C PHE A 409 16.15 -0.07 18.37
N GLN A 410 15.52 -0.85 17.48
CA GLN A 410 15.12 -2.22 17.84
C GLN A 410 16.29 -3.19 18.05
N ALA A 411 17.35 -3.09 17.24
CA ALA A 411 18.52 -3.96 17.34
C ALA A 411 19.48 -3.58 18.49
N GLU A 412 19.54 -2.30 18.88
CA GLU A 412 20.30 -1.77 20.02
C GLU A 412 19.55 -1.98 21.33
N VAL A 413 18.20 -1.92 21.32
CA VAL A 413 17.38 -2.43 22.43
C VAL A 413 17.62 -3.93 22.63
N ASP A 414 17.78 -4.70 21.54
CA ASP A 414 18.11 -6.13 21.60
C ASP A 414 19.56 -6.41 22.07
N GLN A 415 20.58 -5.67 21.60
CA GLN A 415 21.99 -5.96 21.97
C GLN A 415 22.46 -5.29 23.27
N GLY A 416 21.92 -4.12 23.64
CA GLY A 416 22.31 -3.39 24.86
C GLY A 416 21.71 -3.98 26.14
N GLN A 417 20.59 -4.70 26.04
CA GLN A 417 19.91 -5.33 27.17
C GLN A 417 20.36 -6.77 27.42
N GLU A 418 20.84 -7.50 26.41
CA GLU A 418 21.30 -8.89 26.58
C GLU A 418 22.52 -9.02 27.51
N SER A 419 23.44 -8.05 27.50
CA SER A 419 24.68 -8.13 28.30
C SER A 419 24.49 -7.77 29.79
N LEU A 420 23.53 -6.89 30.11
CA LEU A 420 23.29 -6.44 31.50
C LEU A 420 22.06 -7.07 32.17
N LEU A 421 21.10 -7.64 31.43
CA LEU A 421 19.91 -8.30 31.99
C LEU A 421 20.00 -9.84 32.03
N ALA A 422 21.01 -10.45 31.40
CA ALA A 422 21.26 -11.89 31.54
C ALA A 422 21.57 -12.33 32.99
N GLN A 423 21.85 -11.39 33.89
CA GLN A 423 22.05 -11.68 35.33
C GLN A 423 20.81 -11.40 36.20
N SER A 424 19.72 -10.80 35.69
CA SER A 424 18.50 -10.62 36.49
C SER A 424 17.20 -10.51 35.68
N ARG A 425 16.38 -11.57 35.79
CA ARG A 425 14.93 -11.67 35.50
C ARG A 425 14.51 -11.85 34.03
N GLY A 426 13.54 -12.78 33.84
CA GLY A 426 13.10 -13.38 32.57
C GLY A 426 12.86 -12.49 31.35
N ALA A 427 12.93 -13.09 30.17
CA ALA A 427 12.77 -12.49 28.84
C ALA A 427 11.47 -11.66 28.66
N PRO A 428 11.45 -10.54 27.92
CA PRO A 428 10.22 -9.86 27.53
C PRO A 428 9.31 -10.73 26.64
N PHE A 429 8.02 -10.44 26.65
CA PHE A 429 7.00 -11.21 25.93
C PHE A 429 7.20 -11.20 24.39
N ALA A 430 7.78 -10.13 23.85
CA ALA A 430 8.02 -9.93 22.41
C ALA A 430 8.99 -10.96 21.79
N THR A 431 9.92 -11.51 22.56
CA THR A 431 10.98 -12.42 22.07
C THR A 431 10.45 -13.81 21.71
N HIS A 432 9.25 -14.17 22.17
CA HIS A 432 8.66 -15.50 21.95
C HIS A 432 7.79 -15.62 20.69
N LEU A 433 7.54 -14.53 19.97
CA LEU A 433 6.60 -14.50 18.84
C LEU A 433 7.25 -14.44 17.44
N ASN A 434 8.58 -14.38 17.34
CA ASN A 434 9.22 -14.12 16.04
C ASN A 434 10.46 -14.98 15.73
N PRO A 435 10.28 -16.29 15.43
CA PRO A 435 11.39 -17.20 15.15
C PRO A 435 12.01 -17.05 13.75
N LEU A 436 11.60 -16.07 12.93
CA LEU A 436 11.99 -15.98 11.51
C LEU A 436 12.91 -14.79 11.18
N ILE A 437 13.31 -13.96 12.16
CA ILE A 437 14.09 -12.74 11.87
C ILE A 437 15.60 -12.91 12.06
N ILE A 438 16.09 -13.97 12.71
CA ILE A 438 17.51 -14.03 13.08
C ILE A 438 18.18 -15.27 12.49
N THR A 439 19.35 -15.01 11.90
CA THR A 439 20.36 -15.92 11.35
C THR A 439 20.22 -16.30 9.87
N MET A 440 20.75 -15.44 8.99
CA MET A 440 21.61 -15.88 7.89
C MET A 440 22.53 -14.71 7.53
N SER A 441 23.84 -14.92 7.60
CA SER A 441 24.85 -13.98 7.09
C SER A 441 24.64 -13.85 5.59
N SER A 442 24.04 -12.74 5.14
CA SER A 442 23.67 -12.57 3.73
C SER A 442 24.92 -12.56 2.83
N PRO A 443 24.92 -13.31 1.71
CA PRO A 443 25.95 -13.17 0.70
C PRO A 443 25.96 -11.72 0.18
N LEU A 444 27.15 -11.15 -0.02
CA LEU A 444 27.34 -9.82 -0.60
C LEU A 444 26.72 -9.80 -2.01
N ILE A 445 25.50 -9.27 -2.12
CA ILE A 445 24.90 -8.88 -3.39
C ILE A 445 25.47 -7.49 -3.72
N PRO A 446 26.12 -7.29 -4.89
CA PRO A 446 26.45 -5.96 -5.39
C PRO A 446 25.21 -5.07 -5.44
N GLN A 447 25.31 -3.85 -4.90
CA GLN A 447 24.19 -2.92 -4.83
C GLN A 447 23.62 -2.63 -6.21
N ILE A 448 22.32 -2.88 -6.41
CA ILE A 448 21.58 -2.54 -7.62
C ILE A 448 21.10 -1.06 -7.55
N THR A 449 21.95 -0.16 -7.05
CA THR A 449 21.55 1.22 -6.75
C THR A 449 22.67 2.20 -7.09
N PRO A 450 22.36 3.34 -7.73
CA PRO A 450 23.34 4.42 -7.89
C PRO A 450 23.82 4.91 -6.52
N LYS A 451 25.10 5.27 -6.44
CA LYS A 451 25.82 5.66 -5.21
C LYS A 451 25.39 7.02 -4.60
N GLU A 452 24.22 7.58 -4.91
CA GLU A 452 23.85 8.95 -4.49
C GLU A 452 22.51 9.05 -3.72
N ASP A 453 22.50 9.93 -2.71
CA ASP A 453 21.49 10.24 -1.68
C ASP A 453 20.10 10.74 -2.15
N GLU A 454 19.69 10.50 -3.39
CA GLU A 454 18.40 11.00 -3.94
C GLU A 454 17.53 9.88 -4.53
N PHE A 455 17.34 8.80 -3.77
CA PHE A 455 16.33 7.81 -4.09
C PHE A 455 15.11 8.02 -3.19
N PRO A 456 13.88 8.26 -3.71
CA PRO A 456 12.70 8.20 -2.86
C PRO A 456 12.37 6.72 -2.65
N GLU A 457 13.10 6.14 -1.71
CA GLU A 457 13.11 4.76 -1.26
C GLU A 457 11.71 4.16 -1.11
N LYS A 458 10.79 4.93 -0.52
CA LYS A 458 9.40 4.51 -0.30
C LYS A 458 8.62 4.29 -1.61
N GLN A 459 8.83 5.11 -2.65
CA GLN A 459 8.07 4.99 -3.90
C GLN A 459 8.53 3.83 -4.76
N CYS A 460 9.85 3.55 -4.85
CA CYS A 460 10.33 2.38 -5.60
C CYS A 460 9.92 1.09 -4.89
N ALA A 461 10.12 0.98 -3.57
CA ALA A 461 9.69 -0.19 -2.79
C ALA A 461 8.19 -0.45 -2.98
N ARG A 462 7.36 0.59 -2.89
CA ARG A 462 5.92 0.51 -3.16
C ARG A 462 5.62 0.04 -4.58
N SER A 463 6.31 0.57 -5.59
CA SER A 463 6.06 0.23 -6.99
C SER A 463 6.50 -1.21 -7.31
N LEU A 464 7.60 -1.68 -6.74
CA LEU A 464 8.06 -3.08 -6.86
C LEU A 464 7.06 -4.04 -6.21
N VAL A 465 6.61 -3.71 -5.00
CA VAL A 465 5.59 -4.49 -4.30
C VAL A 465 4.30 -4.54 -5.12
N LEU A 466 3.78 -3.40 -5.58
CA LEU A 466 2.58 -3.36 -6.42
C LEU A 466 2.77 -4.16 -7.73
N SER A 467 3.95 -4.11 -8.34
CA SER A 467 4.27 -4.91 -9.54
C SER A 467 4.21 -6.41 -9.24
N GLY A 468 4.79 -6.83 -8.12
CA GLY A 468 4.69 -8.21 -7.63
C GLY A 468 3.24 -8.61 -7.34
N MET A 469 2.48 -7.73 -6.69
CA MET A 469 1.07 -7.96 -6.36
C MET A 469 0.19 -8.18 -7.58
N VAL A 470 0.48 -7.57 -8.74
CA VAL A 470 -0.30 -7.74 -9.99
C VAL A 470 0.39 -8.64 -11.02
N TYR A 471 1.48 -9.30 -10.64
CA TYR A 471 2.26 -10.17 -11.53
C TYR A 471 1.47 -11.34 -12.15
N PRO A 472 0.46 -11.95 -11.48
CA PRO A 472 -0.40 -12.95 -12.11
C PRO A 472 -1.16 -12.44 -13.35
N TYR A 473 -1.34 -11.12 -13.52
CA TYR A 473 -2.01 -10.54 -14.68
C TYR A 473 -1.06 -10.18 -15.84
N ARG A 474 0.22 -10.57 -15.77
CA ARG A 474 1.26 -10.18 -16.75
C ARG A 474 0.99 -10.62 -18.19
N THR A 475 0.22 -11.69 -18.38
CA THR A 475 -0.13 -12.25 -19.69
C THR A 475 -1.51 -11.85 -20.18
N MET A 476 -2.26 -11.06 -19.40
CA MET A 476 -3.60 -10.62 -19.79
C MET A 476 -3.56 -9.27 -20.50
N ASP A 477 -4.45 -9.10 -21.48
CA ASP A 477 -4.66 -7.84 -22.18
C ASP A 477 -6.15 -7.62 -22.44
N ALA A 478 -6.56 -6.35 -22.57
CA ALA A 478 -7.92 -5.95 -22.88
C ALA A 478 -7.94 -4.68 -23.74
N ILE A 479 -9.00 -4.48 -24.50
CA ILE A 479 -9.28 -3.22 -25.20
C ILE A 479 -10.27 -2.43 -24.37
N VAL A 480 -9.89 -1.25 -23.90
CA VAL A 480 -10.76 -0.34 -23.13
C VAL A 480 -10.89 0.96 -23.91
N ASN A 481 -12.11 1.31 -24.32
CA ASN A 481 -12.39 2.51 -25.12
C ASN A 481 -11.50 2.59 -26.39
N LYS A 482 -11.37 1.46 -27.10
CA LYS A 482 -10.51 1.30 -28.31
C LYS A 482 -9.00 1.46 -28.05
N LYS A 483 -8.55 1.42 -26.79
CA LYS A 483 -7.12 1.44 -26.44
C LYS A 483 -6.72 0.13 -25.79
N HIS A 484 -5.57 -0.41 -26.21
CA HIS A 484 -4.97 -1.57 -25.59
C HIS A 484 -4.55 -1.27 -24.14
N MET A 485 -4.81 -2.20 -23.22
CA MET A 485 -4.48 -2.08 -21.81
C MET A 485 -4.13 -3.45 -21.24
N SER A 486 -2.97 -3.56 -20.58
CA SER A 486 -2.59 -4.79 -19.89
C SER A 486 -3.51 -5.09 -18.70
N GLY A 487 -3.66 -6.36 -18.35
CA GLY A 487 -4.46 -6.81 -17.20
C GLY A 487 -3.95 -6.23 -15.88
N ALA A 488 -2.64 -6.10 -15.72
CA ALA A 488 -2.03 -5.41 -14.57
C ALA A 488 -2.48 -3.94 -14.48
N THR A 489 -2.37 -3.19 -15.58
CA THR A 489 -2.84 -1.79 -15.65
C THR A 489 -4.34 -1.69 -15.38
N TRP A 490 -5.12 -2.63 -15.93
CA TRP A 490 -6.56 -2.69 -15.77
C TRP A 490 -6.95 -2.88 -14.30
N SER A 491 -6.32 -3.86 -13.62
CA SER A 491 -6.57 -4.17 -12.20
C SER A 491 -6.23 -2.99 -11.29
N LEU A 492 -5.10 -2.32 -11.51
CA LEU A 492 -4.73 -1.13 -10.74
C LEU A 492 -5.71 0.04 -10.96
N ARG A 493 -6.15 0.26 -12.20
CA ARG A 493 -7.01 1.39 -12.56
C ARG A 493 -8.47 1.22 -12.13
N TYR A 494 -9.05 0.05 -12.40
CA TYR A 494 -10.47 -0.21 -12.21
C TYR A 494 -10.76 -1.08 -10.99
N GLY A 495 -9.85 -1.99 -10.65
CA GLY A 495 -9.95 -2.88 -9.51
C GLY A 495 -9.61 -2.19 -8.19
N LEU A 496 -8.46 -1.53 -8.10
CA LEU A 496 -8.00 -0.86 -6.88
C LEU A 496 -8.18 0.67 -6.89
N LYS A 497 -8.32 1.27 -8.06
CA LYS A 497 -8.36 2.72 -8.26
C LYS A 497 -7.12 3.41 -7.65
N CYS A 498 -5.94 2.86 -7.92
CA CYS A 498 -4.67 3.41 -7.49
C CYS A 498 -4.43 4.82 -8.06
N LYS A 499 -3.47 5.54 -7.46
CA LYS A 499 -3.01 6.84 -7.96
C LYS A 499 -2.46 6.69 -9.39
N ASN A 500 -2.71 7.67 -10.26
CA ASN A 500 -2.22 7.62 -11.65
C ASN A 500 -0.70 7.40 -11.75
N LEU A 501 0.07 7.99 -10.83
CA LEU A 501 1.52 7.78 -10.75
C LEU A 501 1.88 6.31 -10.51
N ASP A 502 1.22 5.63 -9.57
CA ASP A 502 1.45 4.20 -9.31
C ASP A 502 1.09 3.36 -10.54
N ILE A 503 -0.04 3.67 -11.20
CA ILE A 503 -0.48 2.96 -12.40
C ILE A 503 0.55 3.11 -13.53
N GLU A 504 1.05 4.32 -13.76
CA GLU A 504 2.02 4.61 -14.82
C GLU A 504 3.36 3.91 -14.57
N ILE A 505 3.90 3.98 -13.35
CA ILE A 505 5.16 3.34 -12.99
C ILE A 505 5.05 1.82 -13.10
N VAL A 506 4.04 1.21 -12.45
CA VAL A 506 3.89 -0.26 -12.46
C VAL A 506 3.63 -0.78 -13.86
N THR A 507 2.82 -0.09 -14.68
CA THR A 507 2.61 -0.48 -16.07
C THR A 507 3.93 -0.54 -16.85
N LYS A 508 4.80 0.46 -16.64
CA LYS A 508 6.10 0.50 -17.31
C LYS A 508 7.08 -0.54 -16.79
N LEU A 509 7.12 -0.79 -15.48
CA LEU A 509 7.91 -1.86 -14.89
C LEU A 509 7.50 -3.25 -15.42
N MET A 510 6.20 -3.51 -15.52
CA MET A 510 5.71 -4.77 -16.06
C MET A 510 6.04 -4.93 -17.55
N GLN A 511 5.94 -3.85 -18.33
CA GLN A 511 6.29 -3.86 -19.77
C GLN A 511 7.80 -4.01 -20.03
N SER A 512 8.65 -3.61 -19.08
CA SER A 512 10.11 -3.63 -19.27
C SER A 512 10.76 -4.97 -18.95
N MET A 513 10.07 -5.91 -18.30
CA MET A 513 10.66 -7.17 -17.84
C MET A 513 11.39 -7.94 -18.95
N GLU A 514 10.77 -8.08 -20.11
CA GLU A 514 11.38 -8.81 -21.24
C GLU A 514 12.54 -8.04 -21.88
N THR A 515 12.45 -6.70 -21.94
CA THR A 515 13.55 -5.84 -22.42
C THR A 515 14.76 -5.95 -21.50
N VAL A 516 14.54 -5.92 -20.18
CA VAL A 516 15.59 -6.10 -19.16
C VAL A 516 16.25 -7.45 -19.31
N ARG A 517 15.46 -8.53 -19.37
CA ARG A 517 15.97 -9.90 -19.50
C ARG A 517 16.87 -10.06 -20.73
N ARG A 518 16.41 -9.60 -21.90
CA ARG A 518 17.20 -9.62 -23.14
C ARG A 518 18.50 -8.82 -23.03
N ALA A 519 18.44 -7.65 -22.40
CA ALA A 519 19.62 -6.80 -22.22
C ALA A 519 20.66 -7.50 -21.32
N VAL A 520 20.24 -8.09 -20.20
CA VAL A 520 21.11 -8.81 -19.27
C VAL A 520 21.73 -10.06 -19.92
N ASP A 521 20.93 -10.83 -20.66
CA ASP A 521 21.42 -12.01 -21.38
C ASP A 521 22.44 -11.65 -22.47
N SER A 522 22.22 -10.54 -23.21
CA SER A 522 23.12 -10.10 -24.29
C SER A 522 24.53 -9.77 -23.79
N VAL A 523 24.65 -9.16 -22.61
CA VAL A 523 25.94 -8.77 -22.01
C VAL A 523 26.68 -9.97 -21.41
N THR A 524 25.95 -11.02 -21.03
CA THR A 524 26.51 -12.24 -20.43
C THR A 524 27.14 -13.15 -21.47
N GLN A 525 26.61 -13.16 -22.70
CA GLN A 525 27.16 -13.95 -23.80
C GLN A 525 28.52 -13.43 -24.31
N SER A 526 28.87 -12.17 -24.01
CA SER A 526 30.16 -11.55 -24.32
C SER A 526 31.25 -11.95 -23.32
N THR A 527 31.73 -13.20 -23.37
CA THR A 527 32.82 -13.69 -22.48
C THR A 527 34.23 -13.49 -23.05
N GLU A 528 34.34 -13.07 -24.31
CA GLU A 528 35.62 -12.77 -24.98
C GLU A 528 36.03 -11.30 -24.76
N GLN A 529 37.34 -11.01 -24.78
CA GLN A 529 37.83 -9.63 -24.81
C GLN A 529 37.32 -8.96 -26.09
N LEU A 530 36.30 -8.12 -25.95
CA LEU A 530 35.77 -7.34 -27.04
C LEU A 530 36.86 -6.40 -27.56
N ASP A 531 36.98 -6.32 -28.88
CA ASP A 531 37.72 -5.24 -29.52
C ASP A 531 37.02 -3.89 -29.29
N GLU A 532 37.68 -2.80 -29.70
CA GLU A 532 37.15 -1.46 -29.47
C GLU A 532 35.75 -1.27 -30.10
N LEU A 533 35.53 -1.82 -31.29
CA LEU A 533 34.25 -1.74 -31.98
C LEU A 533 33.15 -2.54 -31.25
N GLY A 534 33.49 -3.72 -30.74
CA GLY A 534 32.62 -4.55 -29.92
C GLY A 534 32.23 -3.85 -28.62
N MET A 535 33.19 -3.20 -27.95
CA MET A 535 32.91 -2.40 -26.75
C MET A 535 31.99 -1.21 -27.03
N GLN A 536 32.20 -0.49 -28.13
CA GLN A 536 31.33 0.63 -28.53
C GLN A 536 29.90 0.16 -28.81
N LYS A 537 29.75 -0.99 -29.48
CA LYS A 537 28.45 -1.58 -29.77
C LYS A 537 27.74 -2.05 -28.50
N GLU A 538 28.42 -2.83 -27.64
CA GLU A 538 27.85 -3.30 -26.37
C GLU A 538 27.41 -2.12 -25.50
N ARG A 539 28.23 -1.05 -25.41
CA ARG A 539 27.88 0.18 -24.70
C ARG A 539 26.60 0.83 -25.23
N ALA A 540 26.43 0.88 -26.55
CA ALA A 540 25.23 1.45 -27.16
C ALA A 540 23.99 0.59 -26.93
N ASP A 541 24.08 -0.73 -27.08
CA ASP A 541 22.99 -1.67 -26.80
C ASP A 541 22.55 -1.57 -25.33
N MET A 542 23.50 -1.56 -24.39
CA MET A 542 23.24 -1.36 -22.97
C MET A 542 22.60 0.00 -22.68
N GLY A 543 23.14 1.07 -23.26
CA GLY A 543 22.62 2.42 -23.05
C GLY A 543 21.20 2.58 -23.60
N MET A 544 20.90 1.97 -24.75
CA MET A 544 19.55 1.93 -25.29
C MET A 544 18.58 1.17 -24.38
N ALA A 545 19.00 0.02 -23.83
CA ALA A 545 18.19 -0.72 -22.87
C ALA A 545 17.88 0.12 -21.62
N ILE A 546 18.89 0.80 -21.04
CA ILE A 546 18.71 1.70 -19.89
C ILE A 546 17.72 2.83 -20.22
N ARG A 547 17.81 3.42 -21.41
CA ARG A 547 16.89 4.48 -21.85
C ARG A 547 15.47 3.98 -22.09
N ASP A 548 15.33 2.80 -22.68
CA ASP A 548 14.03 2.18 -22.96
C ASP A 548 13.28 1.83 -21.67
N VAL A 549 13.99 1.48 -20.59
CA VAL A 549 13.38 1.23 -19.27
C VAL A 549 13.30 2.48 -18.39
N GLY A 550 14.19 3.45 -18.61
CA GLY A 550 14.38 4.60 -17.74
C GLY A 550 13.43 5.78 -17.96
N PHE A 551 12.46 5.67 -18.88
CA PHE A 551 11.41 6.65 -19.20
C PHE A 551 11.45 7.91 -18.32
N VAL A 552 12.23 8.90 -18.78
CA VAL A 552 12.64 10.10 -18.00
C VAL A 552 11.46 10.86 -17.40
N ALA A 553 10.32 10.86 -18.09
CA ALA A 553 9.13 11.60 -17.68
C ALA A 553 8.36 10.98 -16.50
N ILE A 554 8.58 9.69 -16.17
CA ILE A 554 7.76 8.94 -15.20
C ILE A 554 8.63 8.22 -14.16
N ILE A 555 9.69 7.55 -14.60
CA ILE A 555 10.56 6.71 -13.75
C ILE A 555 11.88 7.43 -13.43
N GLY A 556 12.40 8.26 -14.34
CA GLY A 556 13.59 9.09 -14.08
C GLY A 556 14.78 8.27 -13.58
N LYS A 557 15.40 8.68 -12.47
CA LYS A 557 16.53 7.98 -11.79
C LYS A 557 16.20 6.54 -11.30
N LYS A 558 14.95 6.07 -11.42
CA LYS A 558 14.46 4.81 -10.82
C LYS A 558 14.46 3.61 -11.77
N TRP A 559 15.17 3.71 -12.90
CA TRP A 559 15.32 2.61 -13.86
C TRP A 559 15.89 1.31 -13.25
N PRO A 560 16.72 1.31 -12.18
CA PRO A 560 17.16 0.06 -11.54
C PRO A 560 16.02 -0.77 -10.95
N CYS A 561 14.86 -0.16 -10.62
CA CYS A 561 13.67 -0.92 -10.18
C CYS A 561 13.21 -1.90 -11.27
N ALA A 562 13.39 -1.59 -12.56
CA ALA A 562 13.07 -2.53 -13.65
C ALA A 562 13.99 -3.75 -13.65
N PHE A 563 15.28 -3.54 -13.34
CA PHE A 563 16.27 -4.63 -13.23
C PHE A 563 16.01 -5.49 -11.99
N LEU A 564 15.66 -4.88 -10.86
CA LEU A 564 15.25 -5.61 -9.67
C LEU A 564 14.01 -6.48 -9.92
N LEU A 565 12.97 -5.91 -10.54
CA LEU A 565 11.77 -6.67 -10.88
C LEU A 565 12.09 -7.84 -11.83
N GLY A 566 12.91 -7.60 -12.85
CA GLY A 566 13.38 -8.64 -13.77
C GLY A 566 14.11 -9.77 -13.04
N LEU A 567 15.08 -9.43 -12.18
CA LEU A 567 15.82 -10.40 -11.38
C LEU A 567 14.89 -11.22 -10.50
N GLY A 568 13.94 -10.58 -9.80
CA GLY A 568 13.02 -11.33 -8.95
C GLY A 568 12.07 -12.23 -9.74
N ALA A 569 11.66 -11.82 -10.95
CA ALA A 569 10.87 -12.68 -11.83
C ALA A 569 11.67 -13.92 -12.28
N GLU A 570 12.96 -13.78 -12.59
CA GLU A 570 13.83 -14.92 -12.91
C GLU A 570 14.13 -15.81 -11.70
N LEU A 571 14.17 -15.24 -10.49
CA LEU A 571 14.35 -15.99 -9.24
C LEU A 571 13.06 -16.64 -8.73
N LEU A 572 11.91 -16.35 -9.34
CA LEU A 572 10.61 -16.86 -8.90
C LEU A 572 10.55 -18.40 -8.82
N PRO A 573 11.07 -19.18 -9.79
CA PRO A 573 11.11 -20.64 -9.69
C PRO A 573 12.00 -21.17 -8.55
N LYS A 574 12.89 -20.32 -8.01
CA LYS A 574 13.84 -20.64 -6.94
C LYS A 574 13.33 -20.23 -5.56
N PHE A 575 12.08 -19.76 -5.46
CA PHE A 575 11.48 -19.25 -4.24
C PHE A 575 11.66 -20.18 -3.03
N GLU A 576 11.39 -21.49 -3.17
CA GLU A 576 11.48 -22.42 -2.03
C GLU A 576 12.92 -22.56 -1.52
N SER A 577 13.90 -22.65 -2.42
CA SER A 577 15.33 -22.68 -2.06
C SER A 577 15.73 -21.38 -1.35
N LEU A 578 15.38 -20.23 -1.93
CA LEU A 578 15.68 -18.91 -1.36
C LEU A 578 15.06 -18.73 0.03
N ARG A 579 13.81 -19.16 0.20
CA ARG A 579 13.08 -19.11 1.48
C ARG A 579 13.72 -19.99 2.55
N GLN A 580 14.34 -21.11 2.17
CA GLN A 580 15.10 -21.99 3.06
C GLN A 580 16.52 -21.48 3.34
N GLY A 581 16.91 -20.31 2.79
CA GLY A 581 18.25 -19.76 2.91
C GLY A 581 19.28 -20.42 1.98
N VAL A 582 18.83 -21.22 1.01
CA VAL A 582 19.69 -21.92 0.05
C VAL A 582 19.80 -21.10 -1.24
N LEU A 583 21.02 -20.65 -1.54
CA LEU A 583 21.35 -19.99 -2.80
C LEU A 583 22.10 -20.99 -3.71
N ASP A 584 21.38 -21.61 -4.65
CA ASP A 584 21.96 -22.56 -5.60
C ASP A 584 22.82 -21.86 -6.68
N ASP A 585 23.65 -22.62 -7.39
CA ASP A 585 24.59 -22.06 -8.36
C ASP A 585 23.90 -21.39 -9.56
N GLU A 586 22.69 -21.84 -9.90
CA GLU A 586 21.86 -21.19 -10.92
C GLU A 586 21.39 -19.81 -10.44
N SER A 587 20.89 -19.69 -9.21
CA SER A 587 20.49 -18.41 -8.62
C SER A 587 21.68 -17.45 -8.52
N LYS A 588 22.85 -17.94 -8.08
CA LYS A 588 24.10 -17.15 -8.08
C LYS A 588 24.46 -16.68 -9.47
N SER A 589 24.37 -17.56 -10.47
CA SER A 589 24.64 -17.23 -11.87
C SER A 589 23.71 -16.14 -12.35
N THR A 590 22.39 -16.29 -12.17
CA THR A 590 21.38 -15.29 -12.52
C THR A 590 21.69 -13.94 -11.88
N MET A 591 21.94 -13.91 -10.57
CA MET A 591 22.30 -12.67 -9.87
C MET A 591 23.59 -12.06 -10.44
N ALA A 592 24.61 -12.87 -10.74
CA ALA A 592 25.87 -12.42 -11.33
C ALA A 592 25.66 -11.75 -12.70
N LYS A 593 24.73 -12.24 -13.54
CA LYS A 593 24.40 -11.62 -14.83
C LYS A 593 23.91 -10.18 -14.66
N TYR A 594 22.94 -9.99 -13.76
CA TYR A 594 22.40 -8.67 -13.45
C TYR A 594 23.47 -7.72 -12.90
N ASN A 595 24.31 -8.21 -11.99
CA ASN A 595 25.40 -7.41 -11.42
C ASN A 595 26.46 -7.04 -12.47
N ASN A 596 26.80 -7.97 -13.37
CA ASN A 596 27.73 -7.72 -14.47
C ASN A 596 27.20 -6.60 -15.39
N PHE A 597 25.91 -6.65 -15.75
CA PHE A 597 25.28 -5.59 -16.53
C PHE A 597 25.42 -4.22 -15.84
N LEU A 598 25.06 -4.14 -14.55
CA LEU A 598 25.08 -2.88 -13.80
C LEU A 598 26.49 -2.35 -13.59
N SER A 599 27.46 -3.24 -13.29
CA SER A 599 28.86 -2.88 -13.16
C SER A 599 29.43 -2.36 -14.48
N LYS A 600 29.15 -3.05 -15.60
CA LYS A 600 29.56 -2.58 -16.93
C LYS A 600 28.93 -1.25 -17.30
N ALA A 601 27.67 -1.00 -16.94
CA ALA A 601 27.03 0.30 -17.17
C ALA A 601 27.76 1.44 -16.45
N ALA A 602 28.23 1.21 -15.22
CA ALA A 602 29.06 2.17 -14.49
C ALA A 602 30.45 2.33 -15.12
N THR A 603 31.11 1.23 -15.51
CA THR A 603 32.41 1.25 -16.20
C THR A 603 32.35 1.98 -17.54
N TYR A 604 31.24 1.86 -18.26
CA TYR A 604 31.00 2.58 -19.50
C TYR A 604 30.47 4.00 -19.30
N HIS A 605 30.27 4.45 -18.07
CA HIS A 605 29.72 5.78 -17.74
C HIS A 605 28.35 6.06 -18.39
N ILE A 606 27.51 5.03 -18.52
CA ILE A 606 26.16 5.11 -19.12
C ILE A 606 25.04 4.90 -18.10
N ASP A 607 25.35 4.79 -16.82
CA ASP A 607 24.39 4.64 -15.72
C ASP A 607 23.39 5.81 -15.63
N HIS A 608 23.80 7.00 -16.07
CA HIS A 608 22.97 8.21 -16.15
C HIS A 608 22.36 8.48 -17.54
N CYS A 609 22.58 7.58 -18.51
CA CYS A 609 22.24 7.83 -19.91
C CYS A 609 20.74 7.92 -20.18
N PHE A 610 19.89 7.41 -19.27
CA PHE A 610 18.44 7.62 -19.31
C PHE A 610 18.10 9.10 -19.44
N SER A 611 18.83 9.99 -18.76
CA SER A 611 18.57 11.44 -18.72
C SER A 611 19.19 12.24 -19.86
N TRP A 612 20.05 11.63 -20.68
CA TRP A 612 20.84 12.36 -21.68
C TRP A 612 19.95 12.96 -22.76
N LYS A 613 20.26 14.21 -23.11
CA LYS A 613 19.71 14.87 -24.30
C LYS A 613 20.46 14.36 -25.53
N HIS A 614 19.77 14.38 -26.66
CA HIS A 614 20.39 14.15 -27.96
C HIS A 614 21.39 15.28 -28.25
N ILE A 615 22.59 14.94 -28.69
CA ILE A 615 23.62 15.91 -29.08
C ILE A 615 23.20 16.76 -30.28
N VAL A 616 22.43 16.16 -31.20
CA VAL A 616 21.67 16.84 -32.26
C VAL A 616 20.19 16.67 -31.96
N ASP A 617 19.49 17.76 -31.70
CA ASP A 617 18.07 17.70 -31.33
C ASP A 617 17.15 17.45 -32.54
N GLY A 618 15.86 17.22 -32.28
CA GLY A 618 14.91 16.91 -33.34
C GLY A 618 14.78 18.01 -34.40
N ASN A 619 14.84 19.28 -34.00
CA ASN A 619 14.72 20.39 -34.97
C ASN A 619 15.99 20.50 -35.82
N GLU A 620 17.15 20.33 -35.19
CA GLU A 620 18.45 20.35 -35.84
C GLU A 620 18.59 19.20 -36.83
N LEU A 621 18.20 17.99 -36.43
CA LEU A 621 18.22 16.79 -37.26
C LEU A 621 17.35 16.96 -38.52
N MET A 622 16.11 17.45 -38.35
CA MET A 622 15.21 17.67 -39.48
C MET A 622 15.74 18.75 -40.44
N LYS A 623 16.36 19.80 -39.91
CA LYS A 623 17.02 20.85 -40.72
C LYS A 623 18.22 20.29 -41.49
N LEU A 624 19.06 19.48 -40.85
CA LEU A 624 20.25 18.87 -41.45
C LEU A 624 19.89 17.93 -42.60
N LEU A 625 18.82 17.14 -42.43
CA LEU A 625 18.33 16.20 -43.42
C LEU A 625 17.46 16.86 -44.51
N SER A 626 17.04 18.11 -44.31
CA SER A 626 16.07 18.81 -45.17
C SER A 626 14.71 18.08 -45.26
N VAL A 627 14.29 17.44 -44.17
CA VAL A 627 13.01 16.70 -44.06
C VAL A 627 12.07 17.44 -43.11
N LYS A 628 10.76 17.37 -43.34
CA LYS A 628 9.77 17.98 -42.43
C LYS A 628 9.60 17.13 -41.17
N PRO A 629 9.53 17.73 -39.96
CA PRO A 629 9.18 17.03 -38.72
C PRO A 629 7.95 16.16 -38.89
N GLY A 630 8.01 14.91 -38.42
CA GLY A 630 6.97 13.92 -38.65
C GLY A 630 7.09 12.69 -37.77
N GLN A 631 6.29 11.65 -38.04
CA GLN A 631 6.24 10.44 -37.21
C GLN A 631 7.59 9.71 -37.12
N LYS A 632 8.45 9.81 -38.15
CA LYS A 632 9.78 9.19 -38.16
C LYS A 632 10.83 9.92 -37.30
N THR A 633 10.57 11.14 -36.82
CA THR A 633 11.56 11.90 -36.04
C THR A 633 12.00 11.15 -34.78
N THR A 634 11.12 10.39 -34.13
CA THR A 634 11.47 9.57 -32.95
C THR A 634 12.42 8.42 -33.31
N GLU A 635 12.23 7.79 -34.47
CA GLU A 635 13.10 6.71 -34.98
C GLU A 635 14.48 7.26 -35.34
N TYR A 636 14.53 8.40 -36.03
CA TYR A 636 15.78 9.08 -36.36
C TYR A 636 16.58 9.49 -35.12
N LEU A 637 15.91 10.05 -34.11
CA LEU A 637 16.54 10.38 -32.84
C LEU A 637 17.06 9.14 -32.10
N ARG A 638 16.45 7.96 -32.30
CA ARG A 638 16.96 6.69 -31.77
C ARG A 638 18.31 6.34 -32.39
N HIS A 639 18.49 6.52 -33.71
CA HIS A 639 19.78 6.31 -34.37
C HIS A 639 20.85 7.29 -33.88
N VAL A 640 20.50 8.58 -33.73
CA VAL A 640 21.41 9.60 -33.18
C VAL A 640 21.86 9.25 -31.77
N MET A 641 20.92 8.84 -30.90
CA MET A 641 21.25 8.43 -29.52
C MET A 641 22.11 7.17 -29.50
N TYR A 642 21.82 6.19 -30.35
CA TYR A 642 22.63 4.98 -30.47
C TYR A 642 24.08 5.33 -30.83
N TRP A 643 24.29 6.18 -31.84
CA TRP A 643 25.61 6.67 -32.21
C TRP A 643 26.29 7.46 -31.07
N GLN A 644 25.56 8.32 -30.37
CA GLN A 644 26.07 9.08 -29.23
C GLN A 644 26.55 8.17 -28.10
N LEU A 645 25.87 7.04 -27.86
CA LEU A 645 26.31 6.03 -26.91
C LEU A 645 27.53 5.24 -27.42
N GLN A 646 27.65 5.04 -28.73
CA GLN A 646 28.85 4.43 -29.33
C GLN A 646 30.08 5.35 -29.27
N HIS A 647 29.92 6.67 -29.22
CA HIS A 647 31.02 7.63 -29.30
C HIS A 647 30.98 8.63 -28.14
N LEU A 648 31.26 8.15 -26.93
CA LEU A 648 31.28 9.02 -25.74
C LEU A 648 32.38 10.08 -25.84
N GLY A 649 31.99 11.35 -25.64
CA GLY A 649 32.89 12.49 -25.72
C GLY A 649 33.02 13.11 -27.12
N SER A 650 32.39 12.53 -28.14
CA SER A 650 32.35 13.11 -29.49
C SER A 650 31.61 14.44 -29.56
N SER A 651 32.03 15.27 -30.50
CA SER A 651 31.47 16.61 -30.69
C SER A 651 30.15 16.55 -31.48
N LYS A 652 29.41 17.67 -31.44
CA LYS A 652 28.18 17.79 -32.22
C LYS A 652 28.46 17.75 -33.73
N GLU A 653 29.55 18.38 -34.16
CA GLU A 653 29.98 18.42 -35.56
C GLU A 653 30.30 17.02 -36.09
N GLU A 654 30.92 16.16 -35.28
CA GLU A 654 31.17 14.76 -35.62
C GLU A 654 29.87 13.97 -35.82
N CYS A 655 28.87 14.22 -34.95
CA CYS A 655 27.55 13.61 -35.09
C CYS A 655 26.84 14.08 -36.37
N GLU A 656 26.87 15.39 -36.66
CA GLU A 656 26.29 15.95 -37.88
C GLU A 656 26.94 15.38 -39.14
N ALA A 657 28.27 15.22 -39.15
CA ALA A 657 29.00 14.57 -40.24
C ALA A 657 28.54 13.11 -40.43
N TRP A 658 28.48 12.33 -39.34
CA TRP A 658 28.02 10.94 -39.38
C TRP A 658 26.57 10.82 -39.90
N ILE A 659 25.67 11.72 -39.50
CA ILE A 659 24.27 11.75 -39.99
C ILE A 659 24.25 11.97 -41.50
N LEU A 660 25.07 12.88 -42.02
CA LEU A 660 25.14 13.17 -43.45
C LEU A 660 25.72 12.01 -44.26
N GLU A 661 26.73 11.32 -43.71
CA GLU A 661 27.33 10.11 -44.31
C GLU A 661 26.38 8.91 -44.30
N ASN A 662 25.48 8.83 -43.30
CA ASN A 662 24.57 7.71 -43.11
C ASN A 662 23.10 8.07 -43.42
N ARG A 663 22.87 8.97 -44.38
CA ARG A 663 21.53 9.45 -44.76
C ARG A 663 20.52 8.35 -45.04
N GLN A 664 20.95 7.17 -45.49
CA GLN A 664 20.11 5.99 -45.71
C GLN A 664 19.39 5.48 -44.46
N LEU A 665 19.93 5.75 -43.25
CA LEU A 665 19.26 5.44 -41.98
C LEU A 665 18.13 6.42 -41.66
N PHE A 666 18.01 7.51 -42.43
CA PHE A 666 17.14 8.65 -42.16
C PHE A 666 16.14 8.93 -43.30
N THR A 667 15.89 7.95 -44.16
CA THR A 667 14.91 8.01 -45.27
C THR A 667 13.70 7.13 -44.96
#